data_AF-A0A0F7TRW1-F1
#
_entry.id   AF-A0A0F7TRW1-F1
#
_cell.length_a   1.000
_cell.length_b   1.000
_cell.length_c   1.000
_cell.angle_alpha   90.00
_cell.angle_beta   90.00
_cell.angle_gamma   90.00
#
_symmetry.space_group_name_H-M   'P 1'
#
loop_
_entity.id
_entity.type
_entity.pdbx_description
1 polymer ?
#
loop_
_entity_poly.entity_id
_entity_poly.type
_entity_poly.pdbx_seq_one_letter_code
_entity_poly.pdbx_strand_id
1 'polypeptide(L)'
;MDTNSDNYQSGRLLDAIEHLEAVASVPVKQRYTDAGQLVKTIASDAYENGIPQNALGRLLKVLTVKNHLDQGTTTTLVKNLYPQERISSQHVTQVVCCLGPSKSKPSPATQVLLVRWLIMTYDLLEDRTQLGKLYAVLFNHLDMISLRKPLCHLLSLITRRKHVKPFRIQTLMELIQSAGGEEKELMSLLKIFKNYYPEIIIGDVGGSRRMALFFKHPDPEWSTHAKLLQDQNLEKVQAAQQSNYQVLHRGMGKRSRIEVVIPVLQTSRVSNKHTSLEEIRDIEHFVDKLDTIELPNQIISTLGDAMAQKYLHLVQSEAANDRLDEWLKGFLADKLEKIRDDDDDEPEVLSFVLGFLEGYTSFIKALLPSVRKFLESYLSIWKGRDNRQQVLRLLQYLPIEPYEALRESVFAPLERAVLDSAVSSRIELLNFYSALITEWGVRLRTQPTASEESFPSSKVIQHAELLASSLLELAPTSAGNDKSAPPVVLSVIQFYKSLAGLFSHASGNANIRLTVPIAPTIYSITFTPTVSVISGLNSILADYKSAFEASLASDVIKPQNTSEPLYRTELVNQFNGYVMDMCNLIWRNRALNTEDPNAQGCLIPAASTTALTAYVRNVNEAARHYDRESAFHVSLASIFSLSHHAAFANLSAACFAEIEEKQNAAKHGPKLRKPVTQKALQALEKDGGAKITWQEYRVNMLDWLEAVGSRGTSDLMRSTMKALRKE
;
A
#
# COMPACT_ATOMS: atom_id res chain seq x y z
N MET A 1 -11.05 -0.05 34.79
CA MET A 1 -12.14 0.01 35.79
C MET A 1 -13.52 0.01 35.13
N ASP A 2 -13.60 -0.05 33.79
CA ASP A 2 -14.84 0.10 33.01
C ASP A 2 -15.62 -1.20 32.73
N THR A 3 -15.10 -2.38 33.08
CA THR A 3 -15.80 -3.66 32.83
C THR A 3 -16.97 -3.93 33.79
N ASN A 4 -17.03 -3.25 34.94
CA ASN A 4 -18.11 -3.43 35.93
C ASN A 4 -19.35 -2.56 35.66
N SER A 5 -19.26 -1.47 34.88
CA SER A 5 -20.42 -0.63 34.54
C SER A 5 -21.28 -1.24 33.43
N ASP A 6 -20.64 -1.84 32.41
CA ASP A 6 -21.33 -2.41 31.24
C ASP A 6 -22.19 -3.65 31.60
N ASN A 7 -21.72 -4.46 32.56
CA ASN A 7 -22.49 -5.59 33.09
C ASN A 7 -23.72 -5.15 33.89
N TYR A 8 -23.64 -4.00 34.57
CA TYR A 8 -24.74 -3.45 35.37
C TYR A 8 -25.82 -2.79 34.48
N GLN A 9 -25.41 -2.15 33.38
CA GLN A 9 -26.34 -1.57 32.39
C GLN A 9 -27.06 -2.65 31.56
N SER A 10 -26.35 -3.69 31.13
CA SER A 10 -26.96 -4.83 30.40
C SER A 10 -27.99 -5.58 31.26
N GLY A 11 -27.75 -5.72 32.57
CA GLY A 11 -28.71 -6.28 33.51
C GLY A 11 -29.99 -5.44 33.64
N ARG A 12 -29.85 -4.11 33.73
CA ARG A 12 -30.98 -3.17 33.83
C ARG A 12 -31.90 -3.20 32.59
N LEU A 13 -31.34 -3.34 31.39
CA LEU A 13 -32.10 -3.48 30.15
C LEU A 13 -32.89 -4.79 30.12
N LEU A 14 -32.24 -5.89 30.50
CA LEU A 14 -32.87 -7.22 30.54
C LEU A 14 -34.01 -7.28 31.57
N ASP A 15 -33.83 -6.68 32.74
CA ASP A 15 -34.86 -6.57 33.78
C ASP A 15 -36.06 -5.73 33.29
N ALA A 16 -35.81 -4.63 32.58
CA ALA A 16 -36.86 -3.80 31.99
C ALA A 16 -37.65 -4.54 30.90
N ILE A 17 -36.97 -5.35 30.08
CA ILE A 17 -37.58 -6.18 29.04
C ILE A 17 -38.41 -7.32 29.67
N GLU A 18 -37.94 -7.93 30.76
CA GLU A 18 -38.66 -8.96 31.49
C GLU A 18 -39.95 -8.42 32.11
N HIS A 19 -39.88 -7.23 32.72
CA HIS A 19 -41.07 -6.54 33.21
C HIS A 19 -42.02 -6.17 32.07
N LEU A 20 -41.51 -5.77 30.91
CA LEU A 20 -42.33 -5.50 29.73
C LEU A 20 -43.02 -6.76 29.21
N GLU A 21 -42.36 -7.92 29.19
CA GLU A 21 -42.94 -9.22 28.80
C GLU A 21 -44.13 -9.58 29.69
N ALA A 22 -43.98 -9.44 31.01
CA ALA A 22 -45.05 -9.70 31.97
C ALA A 22 -46.24 -8.75 31.73
N VAL A 23 -45.98 -7.45 31.56
CA VAL A 23 -47.00 -6.41 31.36
C VAL A 23 -47.71 -6.52 30.01
N ALA A 24 -47.01 -6.94 28.95
CA ALA A 24 -47.55 -7.09 27.61
C ALA A 24 -48.63 -8.18 27.51
N SER A 25 -48.58 -9.18 28.40
CA SER A 25 -49.56 -10.27 28.49
C SER A 25 -50.84 -9.89 29.25
N VAL A 26 -50.83 -8.80 30.02
CA VAL A 26 -51.94 -8.39 30.89
C VAL A 26 -52.73 -7.22 30.28
N PRO A 27 -54.08 -7.22 30.34
CA PRO A 27 -54.91 -6.12 29.88
C PRO A 27 -54.65 -4.80 30.63
N VAL A 28 -54.79 -3.66 29.95
CA VAL A 28 -54.48 -2.31 30.47
C VAL A 28 -55.08 -2.01 31.85
N LYS A 29 -56.29 -2.53 32.14
CA LYS A 29 -57.02 -2.29 33.41
C LYS A 29 -56.46 -3.03 34.62
N GLN A 30 -55.59 -4.02 34.42
CA GLN A 30 -55.02 -4.89 35.47
C GLN A 30 -53.52 -4.64 35.69
N ARG A 31 -52.97 -3.58 35.09
CA ARG A 31 -51.55 -3.25 35.18
C ARG A 31 -51.30 -2.32 36.37
N TYR A 32 -50.34 -2.70 37.22
CA TYR A 32 -49.80 -1.82 38.26
C TYR A 32 -48.64 -0.94 37.75
N THR A 33 -48.07 -1.31 36.59
CA THR A 33 -46.90 -0.65 36.01
C THR A 33 -47.27 0.00 34.67
N ASP A 34 -46.83 1.24 34.45
CA ASP A 34 -47.05 1.95 33.19
C ASP A 34 -46.12 1.40 32.10
N ALA A 35 -46.71 0.67 31.14
CA ALA A 35 -46.00 0.12 29.99
C ALA A 35 -45.30 1.22 29.15
N GLY A 36 -45.86 2.43 29.11
CA GLY A 36 -45.29 3.55 28.38
C GLY A 36 -43.98 4.06 29.00
N GLN A 37 -43.87 4.03 30.34
CA GLN A 37 -42.63 4.39 31.04
C GLN A 37 -41.53 3.36 30.81
N LEU A 38 -41.86 2.06 30.91
CA LEU A 38 -40.92 0.98 30.63
C LEU A 38 -40.37 1.06 29.20
N VAL A 39 -41.24 1.32 28.22
CA VAL A 39 -40.82 1.48 26.82
C VAL A 39 -39.96 2.71 26.59
N LYS A 40 -40.20 3.82 27.30
CA LYS A 40 -39.31 4.99 27.24
C LYS A 40 -37.91 4.67 27.76
N THR A 41 -37.81 3.91 28.85
CA THR A 41 -36.52 3.47 29.41
C THR A 41 -35.80 2.52 28.45
N ILE A 42 -36.51 1.56 27.85
CA ILE A 42 -35.93 0.64 26.86
C ILE A 42 -35.50 1.41 25.61
N ALA A 43 -36.29 2.39 25.14
CA ALA A 43 -35.97 3.19 23.97
C ALA A 43 -34.75 4.12 24.19
N SER A 44 -34.61 4.73 25.37
CA SER A 44 -33.44 5.54 25.68
C SER A 44 -32.16 4.71 25.73
N ASP A 45 -32.21 3.55 26.38
CA ASP A 45 -31.04 2.68 26.49
C ASP A 45 -30.66 2.03 25.15
N ALA A 46 -31.65 1.61 24.35
CA ALA A 46 -31.42 1.10 23.00
C ALA A 46 -30.84 2.17 22.05
N TYR A 47 -31.15 3.45 22.26
CA TYR A 47 -30.59 4.55 21.47
C TYR A 47 -29.13 4.84 21.84
N GLU A 48 -28.75 4.73 23.11
CA GLU A 48 -27.40 5.00 23.60
C GLU A 48 -26.44 3.83 23.37
N ASN A 49 -26.86 2.59 23.67
CA ASN A 49 -25.97 1.43 23.74
C ASN A 49 -26.28 0.34 22.69
N GLY A 50 -27.43 0.42 22.02
CA GLY A 50 -27.93 -0.67 21.18
C GLY A 50 -28.49 -1.83 22.01
N ILE A 51 -29.11 -2.80 21.32
CA ILE A 51 -29.75 -3.96 21.93
C ILE A 51 -28.94 -5.23 21.64
N PRO A 52 -28.47 -5.97 22.67
CA PRO A 52 -27.75 -7.22 22.47
C PRO A 52 -28.66 -8.34 21.94
N GLN A 53 -28.08 -9.35 21.31
CA GLN A 53 -28.82 -10.38 20.55
C GLN A 53 -29.89 -11.11 21.39
N ASN A 54 -29.61 -11.42 22.67
CA ASN A 54 -30.57 -12.08 23.57
C ASN A 54 -31.77 -11.16 23.90
N ALA A 55 -31.49 -9.90 24.25
CA ALA A 55 -32.52 -8.90 24.51
C ALA A 55 -33.39 -8.61 23.27
N LEU A 56 -32.76 -8.58 22.09
CA LEU A 56 -33.46 -8.40 20.81
C LEU A 56 -34.44 -9.55 20.55
N GLY A 57 -34.02 -10.80 20.78
CA GLY A 57 -34.89 -11.97 20.62
C GLY A 57 -36.13 -11.93 21.52
N ARG A 58 -35.95 -11.52 22.79
CA ARG A 58 -37.03 -11.32 23.77
C ARG A 58 -38.02 -10.23 23.31
N LEU A 59 -37.52 -9.06 22.92
CA LEU A 59 -38.35 -7.97 22.40
C LEU A 59 -39.10 -8.37 21.12
N LEU A 60 -38.42 -9.03 20.18
CA LEU A 60 -39.06 -9.53 18.97
C LEU A 60 -40.15 -10.55 19.30
N LYS A 61 -40.00 -11.39 20.34
CA LYS A 61 -41.05 -12.33 20.79
C LYS A 61 -42.31 -11.61 21.28
N VAL A 62 -42.16 -10.50 21.98
CA VAL A 62 -43.29 -9.67 22.41
C VAL A 62 -43.97 -8.98 21.22
N LEU A 63 -43.19 -8.51 20.26
CA LEU A 63 -43.67 -7.75 19.09
C LEU A 63 -44.25 -8.64 17.97
N THR A 64 -43.87 -9.92 17.91
CA THR A 64 -44.28 -10.87 16.86
C THR A 64 -45.51 -11.69 17.22
N VAL A 65 -46.03 -11.53 18.43
CA VAL A 65 -47.25 -12.18 18.94
C VAL A 65 -48.29 -11.10 19.29
N LYS A 66 -49.57 -11.45 19.27
CA LYS A 66 -50.62 -10.58 19.78
C LYS A 66 -50.37 -10.24 21.26
N ASN A 67 -50.23 -8.95 21.55
CA ASN A 67 -50.04 -8.42 22.89
C ASN A 67 -51.14 -7.39 23.22
N HIS A 68 -51.20 -6.97 24.49
CA HIS A 68 -52.13 -5.94 24.95
C HIS A 68 -51.49 -4.54 24.99
N LEU A 69 -50.33 -4.34 24.36
CA LEU A 69 -49.69 -3.03 24.29
C LEU A 69 -50.48 -2.12 23.34
N ASP A 70 -50.51 -0.83 23.63
CA ASP A 70 -51.10 0.14 22.72
C ASP A 70 -50.21 0.32 21.47
N GLN A 71 -50.82 0.80 20.39
CA GLN A 71 -50.13 0.97 19.11
C GLN A 71 -49.00 2.02 19.19
N GLY A 72 -49.11 3.02 20.07
CA GLY A 72 -48.08 4.03 20.29
C GLY A 72 -46.82 3.42 20.88
N THR A 73 -46.97 2.69 21.99
CA THR A 73 -45.89 1.94 22.65
C THR A 73 -45.20 0.94 21.70
N THR A 74 -45.98 0.19 20.92
CA THR A 74 -45.45 -0.77 19.93
C THR A 74 -44.65 -0.07 18.83
N THR A 75 -45.12 1.09 18.36
CA THR A 75 -44.41 1.89 17.34
C THR A 75 -43.09 2.44 17.87
N THR A 76 -43.09 2.94 19.12
CA THR A 76 -41.88 3.44 19.78
C THR A 76 -40.84 2.35 19.95
N LEU A 77 -41.25 1.12 20.33
CA LEU A 77 -40.34 -0.02 20.42
C LEU A 77 -39.72 -0.34 19.06
N VAL A 78 -40.53 -0.56 18.01
CA VAL A 78 -40.01 -0.97 16.69
C VAL A 78 -39.07 0.08 16.09
N LYS A 79 -39.35 1.38 16.28
CA LYS A 79 -38.48 2.46 15.80
C LYS A 79 -37.12 2.51 16.51
N ASN A 80 -37.03 2.05 17.75
CA ASN A 80 -35.79 2.05 18.54
C ASN A 80 -35.12 0.67 18.63
N LEU A 81 -35.46 -0.28 17.73
CA LEU A 81 -34.82 -1.60 17.68
C LEU A 81 -33.42 -1.53 17.03
N TYR A 82 -32.46 -0.88 17.68
CA TYR A 82 -31.07 -0.79 17.21
C TYR A 82 -30.28 -2.06 17.58
N PRO A 83 -29.92 -2.93 16.63
CA PRO A 83 -29.17 -4.15 16.95
C PRO A 83 -27.70 -3.80 17.24
N GLN A 84 -27.19 -4.21 18.40
CA GLN A 84 -25.79 -4.00 18.80
C GLN A 84 -24.82 -4.92 18.02
N GLU A 85 -25.32 -6.09 17.60
CA GLU A 85 -24.59 -7.11 16.84
C GLU A 85 -25.30 -7.41 15.51
N ARG A 86 -24.69 -8.24 14.65
CA ARG A 86 -25.38 -8.73 13.46
C ARG A 86 -26.61 -9.57 13.85
N ILE A 87 -27.68 -9.47 13.06
CA ILE A 87 -28.95 -10.13 13.38
C ILE A 87 -28.92 -11.59 12.92
N SER A 88 -29.25 -12.50 13.83
CA SER A 88 -29.28 -13.93 13.55
C SER A 88 -30.41 -14.34 12.61
N SER A 89 -30.17 -15.43 11.90
CA SER A 89 -31.15 -16.07 11.01
C SER A 89 -32.48 -16.41 11.70
N GLN A 90 -32.42 -16.73 13.00
CA GLN A 90 -33.59 -17.07 13.81
C GLN A 90 -34.51 -15.87 13.99
N HIS A 91 -33.96 -14.70 14.29
CA HIS A 91 -34.73 -13.46 14.48
C HIS A 91 -35.37 -12.99 13.17
N VAL A 92 -34.67 -13.10 12.04
CA VAL A 92 -35.23 -12.81 10.71
C VAL A 92 -36.42 -13.73 10.41
N THR A 93 -36.27 -15.03 10.66
CA THR A 93 -37.35 -16.01 10.43
C THR A 93 -38.55 -15.71 11.31
N GLN A 94 -38.33 -15.37 12.59
CA GLN A 94 -39.39 -15.02 13.53
C GLN A 94 -40.21 -13.81 13.05
N VAL A 95 -39.55 -12.78 12.54
CA VAL A 95 -40.23 -11.60 11.98
C VAL A 95 -41.00 -11.94 10.70
N VAL A 96 -40.44 -12.75 9.80
CA VAL A 96 -41.16 -13.16 8.58
C VAL A 96 -42.38 -14.04 8.90
N CYS A 97 -42.27 -14.95 9.88
CA CYS A 97 -43.37 -15.84 10.28
C CYS A 97 -44.57 -15.09 10.91
N CYS A 98 -44.36 -13.89 11.46
CA CYS A 98 -45.43 -13.09 12.06
C CYS A 98 -46.29 -12.33 11.02
N LEU A 99 -45.89 -12.33 9.74
CA LEU A 99 -46.63 -11.69 8.66
C LEU A 99 -47.87 -12.53 8.27
N GLY A 100 -49.01 -11.88 8.08
CA GLY A 100 -50.23 -12.56 7.61
C GLY A 100 -51.50 -12.26 8.43
N PRO A 101 -52.67 -12.64 7.90
CA PRO A 101 -53.95 -12.46 8.57
C PRO A 101 -54.20 -13.63 9.54
N SER A 102 -53.74 -13.52 10.79
CA SER A 102 -54.09 -14.47 11.87
C SER A 102 -54.45 -13.74 13.15
N LYS A 103 -55.38 -14.30 13.93
CA LYS A 103 -55.77 -13.78 15.25
C LYS A 103 -54.63 -13.84 16.28
N SER A 104 -53.60 -14.65 16.05
CA SER A 104 -52.40 -14.78 16.90
C SER A 104 -51.26 -13.82 16.52
N LYS A 105 -51.36 -13.16 15.35
CA LYS A 105 -50.33 -12.28 14.79
C LYS A 105 -50.54 -10.82 15.22
N PRO A 106 -49.49 -9.98 15.17
CA PRO A 106 -49.58 -8.58 15.55
C PRO A 106 -50.43 -7.77 14.56
N SER A 107 -50.81 -6.55 14.94
CA SER A 107 -51.63 -5.66 14.11
C SER A 107 -50.99 -5.42 12.73
N PRO A 108 -51.77 -5.21 11.64
CA PRO A 108 -51.21 -4.93 10.32
C PRO A 108 -50.25 -3.73 10.31
N ALA A 109 -50.51 -2.71 11.13
CA ALA A 109 -49.63 -1.56 11.30
C ALA A 109 -48.25 -1.97 11.87
N THR A 110 -48.22 -2.88 12.84
CA THR A 110 -46.99 -3.41 13.42
C THR A 110 -46.24 -4.31 12.43
N GLN A 111 -46.94 -5.14 11.67
CA GLN A 111 -46.35 -5.95 10.61
C GLN A 111 -45.66 -5.06 9.55
N VAL A 112 -46.26 -3.94 9.15
CA VAL A 112 -45.65 -2.95 8.25
C VAL A 112 -44.35 -2.38 8.83
N LEU A 113 -44.34 -2.01 10.11
CA LEU A 113 -43.15 -1.47 10.77
C LEU A 113 -42.03 -2.51 10.84
N LEU A 114 -42.36 -3.78 11.10
CA LEU A 114 -41.39 -4.86 11.13
C LEU A 114 -40.77 -5.15 9.75
N VAL A 115 -41.56 -5.10 8.67
CA VAL A 115 -41.00 -5.23 7.30
C VAL A 115 -40.11 -4.03 6.95
N ARG A 116 -40.46 -2.82 7.39
CA ARG A 116 -39.58 -1.64 7.24
C ARG A 116 -38.29 -1.79 8.02
N TRP A 117 -38.36 -2.33 9.24
CA TRP A 117 -37.17 -2.65 10.03
C TRP A 117 -36.29 -3.70 9.33
N LEU A 118 -36.86 -4.74 8.72
CA LEU A 118 -36.09 -5.71 7.90
C LEU A 118 -35.39 -5.07 6.70
N ILE A 119 -35.99 -4.06 6.07
CA ILE A 119 -35.35 -3.29 4.99
C ILE A 119 -34.15 -2.49 5.54
N MET A 120 -34.35 -1.78 6.65
CA MET A 120 -33.33 -0.93 7.28
C MET A 120 -32.16 -1.74 7.87
N THR A 121 -32.42 -3.00 8.25
CA THR A 121 -31.43 -3.91 8.83
C THR A 121 -30.86 -4.93 7.84
N TYR A 122 -31.22 -4.86 6.55
CA TYR A 122 -30.77 -5.81 5.54
C TYR A 122 -29.24 -5.94 5.45
N ASP A 123 -28.53 -4.81 5.58
CA ASP A 123 -27.07 -4.78 5.60
C ASP A 123 -26.45 -5.39 6.86
N LEU A 124 -27.23 -5.44 7.96
CA LEU A 124 -26.82 -5.83 9.32
C LEU A 124 -27.14 -7.30 9.64
N LEU A 125 -27.63 -8.08 8.68
CA LEU A 125 -27.93 -9.51 8.85
C LEU A 125 -26.65 -10.36 8.86
N GLU A 126 -26.61 -11.40 9.69
CA GLU A 126 -25.53 -12.41 9.68
C GLU A 126 -25.52 -13.19 8.35
N ASP A 127 -26.69 -13.71 7.95
CA ASP A 127 -26.87 -14.48 6.71
C ASP A 127 -27.96 -13.84 5.83
N ARG A 128 -27.52 -13.07 4.82
CA ARG A 128 -28.40 -12.43 3.83
C ARG A 128 -29.14 -13.44 2.96
N THR A 129 -28.73 -14.71 2.93
CA THR A 129 -29.39 -15.74 2.13
C THR A 129 -30.70 -16.21 2.75
N GLN A 130 -30.93 -16.00 4.05
CA GLN A 130 -32.16 -16.42 4.74
C GLN A 130 -33.42 -15.77 4.16
N LEU A 131 -33.38 -14.46 3.90
CA LEU A 131 -34.49 -13.79 3.23
C LEU A 131 -34.72 -14.35 1.81
N GLY A 132 -33.65 -14.74 1.11
CA GLY A 132 -33.74 -15.44 -0.16
C GLY A 132 -34.35 -16.84 -0.06
N LYS A 133 -34.10 -17.59 1.02
CA LYS A 133 -34.76 -18.88 1.30
C LYS A 133 -36.26 -18.69 1.57
N LEU A 134 -36.61 -17.62 2.28
CA LEU A 134 -37.99 -17.23 2.60
C LEU A 134 -38.69 -16.44 1.47
N TYR A 135 -38.04 -16.27 0.32
CA TYR A 135 -38.56 -15.47 -0.79
C TYR A 135 -39.96 -15.89 -1.23
N ALA A 136 -40.23 -17.21 -1.27
CA ALA A 136 -41.56 -17.72 -1.64
C ALA A 136 -42.65 -17.26 -0.66
N VAL A 137 -42.36 -17.26 0.64
CA VAL A 137 -43.29 -16.84 1.69
C VAL A 137 -43.54 -15.33 1.59
N LEU A 138 -42.49 -14.54 1.46
CA LEU A 138 -42.59 -13.08 1.30
C LEU A 138 -43.37 -12.70 0.03
N PHE A 139 -43.16 -13.43 -1.06
CA PHE A 139 -43.86 -13.21 -2.33
C PHE A 139 -45.36 -13.51 -2.21
N ASN A 140 -45.74 -14.59 -1.52
CA ASN A 140 -47.15 -14.93 -1.30
C ASN A 140 -47.89 -13.90 -0.43
N HIS A 141 -47.18 -13.14 0.40
CA HIS A 141 -47.79 -12.07 1.22
C HIS A 141 -48.05 -10.77 0.44
N LEU A 142 -47.72 -10.69 -0.86
CA LEU A 142 -48.04 -9.53 -1.72
C LEU A 142 -49.55 -9.31 -1.92
N ASP A 143 -50.36 -10.36 -1.73
CA ASP A 143 -51.82 -10.28 -1.78
C ASP A 143 -52.38 -9.34 -0.70
N MET A 144 -51.65 -9.16 0.41
CA MET A 144 -52.03 -8.24 1.48
C MET A 144 -51.71 -6.78 1.10
N ILE A 145 -52.74 -6.02 0.75
CA ILE A 145 -52.64 -4.59 0.35
C ILE A 145 -51.79 -3.77 1.34
N SER A 146 -51.97 -3.97 2.66
CA SER A 146 -51.23 -3.22 3.69
C SER A 146 -49.72 -3.48 3.70
N LEU A 147 -49.27 -4.70 3.35
CA LEU A 147 -47.86 -5.10 3.34
C LEU A 147 -47.20 -4.98 1.98
N ARG A 148 -47.99 -4.83 0.92
CA ARG A 148 -47.52 -4.86 -0.46
C ARG A 148 -46.40 -3.87 -0.73
N LYS A 149 -46.55 -2.60 -0.32
CA LYS A 149 -45.54 -1.55 -0.49
C LYS A 149 -44.18 -1.88 0.16
N PRO A 150 -44.09 -2.16 1.48
CA PRO A 150 -42.83 -2.52 2.10
C PRO A 150 -42.31 -3.89 1.61
N LEU A 151 -43.17 -4.87 1.30
CA LEU A 151 -42.73 -6.15 0.74
C LEU A 151 -42.14 -6.02 -0.66
N CYS A 152 -42.69 -5.17 -1.54
CA CYS A 152 -42.10 -4.91 -2.85
C CYS A 152 -40.70 -4.31 -2.72
N HIS A 153 -40.49 -3.41 -1.76
CA HIS A 153 -39.16 -2.87 -1.46
C HIS A 153 -38.23 -3.97 -0.95
N LEU A 154 -38.64 -4.77 0.02
CA LEU A 154 -37.80 -5.86 0.53
C LEU A 154 -37.47 -6.89 -0.57
N LEU A 155 -38.46 -7.32 -1.35
CA LEU A 155 -38.30 -8.22 -2.48
C LEU A 155 -37.36 -7.63 -3.53
N SER A 156 -37.42 -6.32 -3.78
CA SER A 156 -36.51 -5.65 -4.72
C SER A 156 -35.04 -5.79 -4.32
N LEU A 157 -34.74 -5.78 -3.02
CA LEU A 157 -33.38 -5.90 -2.48
C LEU A 157 -32.87 -7.35 -2.52
N ILE A 158 -33.76 -8.33 -2.35
CA ILE A 158 -33.39 -9.76 -2.26
C ILE A 158 -33.59 -10.54 -3.57
N THR A 159 -34.23 -9.94 -4.58
CA THR A 159 -34.46 -10.59 -5.88
C THR A 159 -33.13 -10.91 -6.54
N ARG A 160 -33.01 -12.14 -7.03
CA ARG A 160 -31.89 -12.65 -7.80
C ARG A 160 -32.45 -13.52 -8.92
N ARG A 161 -31.63 -13.88 -9.91
CA ARG A 161 -32.05 -14.69 -11.07
C ARG A 161 -32.85 -15.95 -10.69
N LYS A 162 -32.40 -16.71 -9.68
CA LYS A 162 -33.10 -17.93 -9.19
C LYS A 162 -34.53 -17.71 -8.67
N HIS A 163 -34.85 -16.48 -8.28
CA HIS A 163 -36.17 -16.11 -7.74
C HIS A 163 -37.16 -15.75 -8.85
N VAL A 164 -36.67 -15.35 -10.03
CA VAL A 164 -37.48 -14.96 -11.19
C VAL A 164 -37.88 -16.22 -11.95
N LYS A 165 -39.11 -16.68 -11.72
CA LYS A 165 -39.71 -17.86 -12.36
C LYS A 165 -40.97 -17.45 -13.13
N PRO A 166 -41.31 -18.12 -14.26
CA PRO A 166 -42.47 -17.76 -15.09
C PRO A 166 -43.78 -17.59 -14.31
N PHE A 167 -44.09 -18.52 -13.40
CA PHE A 167 -45.32 -18.43 -12.59
C PHE A 167 -45.36 -17.18 -11.69
N ARG A 168 -44.23 -16.71 -11.14
CA ARG A 168 -44.18 -15.50 -10.31
C ARG A 168 -44.33 -14.23 -11.15
N ILE A 169 -43.84 -14.24 -12.39
CA ILE A 169 -44.05 -13.15 -13.34
C ILE A 169 -45.55 -13.03 -13.63
N GLN A 170 -46.22 -14.17 -13.88
CA GLN A 170 -47.65 -14.22 -14.11
C GLN A 170 -48.45 -13.70 -12.91
N THR A 171 -48.19 -14.21 -11.70
CA THR A 171 -48.87 -13.73 -10.48
C THR A 171 -48.64 -12.22 -10.24
N LEU A 172 -47.44 -11.71 -10.53
CA LEU A 172 -47.13 -10.28 -10.40
C LEU A 172 -47.90 -9.43 -11.42
N MET A 173 -48.07 -9.92 -12.66
CA MET A 173 -48.90 -9.26 -13.68
C MET A 173 -50.38 -9.27 -13.32
N GLU A 174 -50.90 -10.40 -12.81
CA GLU A 174 -52.28 -10.52 -12.31
C GLU A 174 -52.55 -9.54 -11.15
N LEU A 175 -51.60 -9.41 -10.21
CA LEU A 175 -51.67 -8.44 -9.12
C LEU A 175 -51.70 -6.99 -9.63
N ILE A 176 -50.84 -6.64 -10.59
CA ILE A 176 -50.82 -5.30 -11.21
C ILE A 176 -52.14 -4.99 -11.92
N GLN A 177 -52.69 -5.98 -12.63
CA GLN A 177 -53.97 -5.84 -13.32
C GLN A 177 -55.14 -5.67 -12.34
N SER A 178 -55.15 -6.44 -11.24
CA SER A 178 -56.16 -6.34 -10.18
C SER A 178 -56.10 -5.02 -9.40
N ALA A 179 -54.92 -4.41 -9.31
CA ALA A 179 -54.68 -3.14 -8.62
C ALA A 179 -54.85 -1.91 -9.52
N GLY A 180 -55.33 -2.07 -10.75
CA GLY A 180 -55.63 -0.96 -11.67
C GLY A 180 -54.39 -0.27 -12.27
N GLY A 181 -53.21 -0.88 -12.22
CA GLY A 181 -51.99 -0.34 -12.86
C GLY A 181 -51.34 0.88 -12.20
N GLU A 182 -51.93 1.44 -11.12
CA GLU A 182 -51.42 2.65 -10.47
C GLU A 182 -50.38 2.39 -9.35
N GLU A 183 -50.20 1.14 -8.93
CA GLU A 183 -49.23 0.77 -7.88
C GLU A 183 -47.79 0.72 -8.42
N LYS A 184 -47.11 1.87 -8.31
CA LYS A 184 -45.72 2.09 -8.76
C LYS A 184 -44.72 1.09 -8.16
N GLU A 185 -44.99 0.59 -6.96
CA GLU A 185 -44.13 -0.35 -6.25
C GLU A 185 -44.10 -1.76 -6.89
N LEU A 186 -45.26 -2.30 -7.32
CA LEU A 186 -45.33 -3.58 -8.03
C LEU A 186 -44.66 -3.47 -9.42
N MET A 187 -44.88 -2.34 -10.11
CA MET A 187 -44.20 -2.04 -11.37
C MET A 187 -42.68 -1.94 -11.21
N SER A 188 -42.19 -1.40 -10.09
CA SER A 188 -40.75 -1.37 -9.79
C SER A 188 -40.17 -2.77 -9.57
N LEU A 189 -40.91 -3.67 -8.91
CA LEU A 189 -40.49 -5.07 -8.74
C LEU A 189 -40.49 -5.83 -10.09
N LEU A 190 -41.50 -5.60 -10.94
CA LEU A 190 -41.57 -6.20 -12.28
C LEU A 190 -40.42 -5.73 -13.18
N LYS A 191 -40.01 -4.45 -13.08
CA LYS A 191 -38.83 -3.93 -13.78
C LYS A 191 -37.53 -4.63 -13.35
N ILE A 192 -37.40 -5.00 -12.07
CA ILE A 192 -36.25 -5.78 -11.59
C ILE A 192 -36.28 -7.20 -12.17
N PHE A 193 -37.45 -7.82 -12.26
CA PHE A 193 -37.58 -9.13 -12.91
C PHE A 193 -37.18 -9.06 -14.38
N LYS A 194 -37.55 -7.98 -15.09
CA LYS A 194 -37.13 -7.71 -16.48
C LYS A 194 -35.62 -7.62 -16.65
N ASN A 195 -34.87 -7.09 -15.66
CA ASN A 195 -33.40 -7.06 -15.72
C ASN A 195 -32.79 -8.47 -15.79
N TYR A 196 -33.46 -9.48 -15.21
CA TYR A 196 -33.01 -10.88 -15.26
C TYR A 196 -33.63 -11.68 -16.42
N TYR A 197 -34.77 -11.24 -16.98
CA TYR A 197 -35.47 -11.89 -18.09
C TYR A 197 -36.06 -10.84 -19.06
N PRO A 198 -35.29 -10.39 -20.07
CA PRO A 198 -35.69 -9.28 -20.95
C PRO A 198 -36.83 -9.63 -21.94
N GLU A 199 -37.14 -10.92 -22.11
CA GLU A 199 -38.22 -11.46 -22.95
C GLU A 199 -39.64 -11.12 -22.43
N ILE A 200 -39.76 -10.56 -21.23
CA ILE A 200 -41.06 -10.15 -20.68
C ILE A 200 -41.56 -8.93 -21.47
N ILE A 201 -42.48 -9.15 -22.41
CA ILE A 201 -43.19 -8.12 -23.16
C ILE A 201 -44.19 -7.44 -22.22
N ILE A 202 -43.74 -6.42 -21.51
CA ILE A 202 -44.61 -5.51 -20.76
C ILE A 202 -45.17 -4.52 -21.79
N GLY A 203 -46.49 -4.54 -22.03
CA GLY A 203 -47.16 -3.52 -22.82
C GLY A 203 -46.81 -2.13 -22.30
N ASP A 204 -46.61 -1.17 -23.21
CA ASP A 204 -46.13 0.18 -22.90
C ASP A 204 -47.13 0.95 -22.03
N VAL A 205 -47.11 0.71 -20.72
CA VAL A 205 -47.81 1.51 -19.73
C VAL A 205 -46.93 2.70 -19.40
N GLY A 206 -46.96 3.69 -20.30
CA GLY A 206 -46.69 5.10 -20.05
C GLY A 206 -45.46 5.45 -19.21
N GLY A 207 -44.34 5.73 -19.88
CA GLY A 207 -43.44 6.83 -19.53
C GLY A 207 -42.54 6.66 -18.29
N SER A 208 -41.28 6.29 -18.50
CA SER A 208 -40.08 7.07 -18.12
C SER A 208 -38.81 6.24 -18.31
N ARG A 209 -37.94 6.67 -19.24
CA ARG A 209 -36.58 6.12 -19.49
C ARG A 209 -35.58 6.47 -18.38
N ARG A 210 -35.99 6.46 -17.11
CA ARG A 210 -35.08 6.63 -15.96
C ARG A 210 -35.01 5.33 -15.17
N MET A 211 -33.84 4.71 -15.19
CA MET A 211 -33.43 3.51 -14.45
C MET A 211 -33.29 3.77 -12.94
N ALA A 212 -34.26 4.46 -12.31
CA ALA A 212 -34.24 4.72 -10.88
C ALA A 212 -35.30 3.83 -10.21
N LEU A 213 -34.85 2.95 -9.31
CA LEU A 213 -35.73 2.21 -8.40
C LEU A 213 -36.58 3.23 -7.62
N PHE A 214 -37.91 3.06 -7.61
CA PHE A 214 -38.83 4.02 -6.97
C PHE A 214 -38.79 3.97 -5.43
N PHE A 215 -38.09 2.98 -4.86
CA PHE A 215 -38.02 2.79 -3.42
C PHE A 215 -37.02 3.76 -2.79
N LYS A 216 -37.54 4.73 -2.02
CA LYS A 216 -36.73 5.57 -1.13
C LYS A 216 -36.39 4.77 0.14
N HIS A 217 -35.19 4.98 0.67
CA HIS A 217 -34.77 4.38 1.94
C HIS A 217 -35.75 4.81 3.06
N PRO A 218 -36.29 3.90 3.90
CA PRO A 218 -37.38 4.23 4.83
C PRO A 218 -36.99 5.28 5.88
N ASP A 219 -35.75 5.21 6.37
CA ASP A 219 -35.19 6.16 7.33
C ASP A 219 -33.64 6.08 7.31
N PRO A 220 -32.95 7.00 6.60
CA PRO A 220 -31.49 6.96 6.49
C PRO A 220 -30.77 7.34 7.79
N GLU A 221 -31.36 8.22 8.61
CA GLU A 221 -30.78 8.68 9.88
C GLU A 221 -30.70 7.53 10.89
N TRP A 222 -31.74 6.71 10.93
CA TRP A 222 -31.74 5.49 11.72
C TRP A 222 -30.62 4.52 11.31
N SER A 223 -30.42 4.28 10.01
CA SER A 223 -29.40 3.35 9.53
C SER A 223 -27.98 3.86 9.75
N THR A 224 -27.76 5.17 9.71
CA THR A 224 -26.46 5.76 10.08
C THR A 224 -26.17 5.59 11.57
N HIS A 225 -27.18 5.78 12.43
CA HIS A 225 -27.03 5.60 13.88
C HIS A 225 -26.78 4.12 14.24
N ALA A 226 -27.53 3.20 13.64
CA ALA A 226 -27.35 1.76 13.85
C ALA A 226 -25.95 1.28 13.44
N LYS A 227 -25.41 1.80 12.32
CA LYS A 227 -24.05 1.49 11.88
C LYS A 227 -23.00 2.02 12.86
N LEU A 228 -23.17 3.25 13.36
CA LEU A 228 -22.28 3.84 14.35
C LEU A 228 -22.23 3.01 15.64
N LEU A 229 -23.37 2.52 16.13
CA LEU A 229 -23.43 1.65 17.32
C LEU A 229 -22.73 0.30 17.08
N GLN A 230 -22.87 -0.30 15.89
CA GLN A 230 -22.17 -1.53 15.55
C GLN A 230 -20.65 -1.32 15.42
N ASP A 231 -20.21 -0.23 14.80
CA ASP A 231 -18.80 0.10 14.64
C ASP A 231 -18.15 0.33 16.02
N GLN A 232 -18.81 1.06 16.92
CA GLN A 232 -18.35 1.23 18.30
C GLN A 232 -18.24 -0.09 19.07
N ASN A 233 -19.20 -1.01 18.87
CA ASN A 233 -19.15 -2.33 19.48
C ASN A 233 -18.04 -3.21 18.88
N LEU A 234 -17.83 -3.13 17.56
CA LEU A 234 -16.76 -3.84 16.86
C LEU A 234 -15.37 -3.32 17.27
N GLU A 235 -15.18 -2.01 17.41
CA GLU A 235 -13.94 -1.41 17.92
C GLU A 235 -13.64 -1.88 19.35
N LYS A 236 -14.65 -1.95 20.21
CA LYS A 236 -14.50 -2.51 21.58
C LYS A 236 -14.10 -3.98 21.56
N VAL A 237 -14.69 -4.79 20.68
CA VAL A 237 -14.38 -6.23 20.55
C VAL A 237 -13.02 -6.47 19.88
N GLN A 238 -12.64 -5.65 18.90
CA GLN A 238 -11.35 -5.71 18.21
C GLN A 238 -10.20 -5.17 19.08
N ALA A 239 -10.43 -4.17 19.92
CA ALA A 239 -9.46 -3.74 20.92
C ALA A 239 -9.13 -4.87 21.93
N ALA A 240 -10.06 -5.82 22.12
CA ALA A 240 -9.87 -7.01 22.93
C ALA A 240 -9.28 -8.22 22.16
N GLN A 241 -9.21 -8.18 20.83
CA GLN A 241 -8.71 -9.28 19.98
C GLN A 241 -7.71 -8.75 18.96
N GLN A 242 -6.42 -9.02 19.18
CA GLN A 242 -5.33 -8.62 18.27
C GLN A 242 -5.57 -9.11 16.82
N SER A 243 -5.75 -8.13 15.93
CA SER A 243 -5.51 -8.10 14.47
C SER A 243 -5.98 -9.29 13.63
N ASN A 244 -6.97 -9.07 12.75
CA ASN A 244 -6.93 -9.60 11.38
C ASN A 244 -7.85 -8.85 10.40
N TYR A 245 -7.33 -8.70 9.19
CA TYR A 245 -7.78 -7.89 8.06
C TYR A 245 -9.14 -8.31 7.47
N GLN A 246 -10.10 -7.39 7.37
CA GLN A 246 -11.20 -7.47 6.39
C GLN A 246 -11.54 -6.08 5.83
N VAL A 247 -11.36 -5.93 4.53
CA VAL A 247 -11.74 -4.73 3.76
C VAL A 247 -13.20 -4.87 3.34
N LEU A 248 -14.08 -4.00 3.85
CA LEU A 248 -15.49 -3.92 3.46
C LEU A 248 -15.65 -3.03 2.22
N HIS A 249 -16.20 -3.60 1.13
CA HIS A 249 -16.62 -2.84 -0.05
C HIS A 249 -17.83 -1.95 0.28
N ARG A 250 -17.65 -0.62 0.20
CA ARG A 250 -18.74 0.37 0.23
C ARG A 250 -19.30 0.54 -1.18
N GLY A 251 -20.53 0.07 -1.41
CA GLY A 251 -21.29 0.31 -2.63
C GLY A 251 -22.47 1.26 -2.39
N MET A 252 -22.85 1.98 -3.45
CA MET A 252 -23.99 2.93 -3.57
C MET A 252 -23.81 4.34 -2.98
N GLY A 253 -23.03 5.15 -3.70
CA GLY A 253 -23.26 6.58 -3.89
C GLY A 253 -23.35 6.87 -5.40
N LYS A 254 -24.02 7.96 -5.79
CA LYS A 254 -24.23 8.43 -7.19
C LYS A 254 -23.13 8.02 -8.17
N ARG A 255 -23.51 7.45 -9.34
CA ARG A 255 -22.58 7.09 -10.43
C ARG A 255 -21.52 8.17 -10.61
N SER A 256 -20.29 7.86 -10.24
CA SER A 256 -19.18 8.78 -10.44
C SER A 256 -18.82 8.81 -11.93
N ARG A 257 -18.22 9.91 -12.42
CA ARG A 257 -17.76 10.02 -13.81
C ARG A 257 -16.81 8.88 -14.23
N ILE A 258 -16.16 8.25 -13.26
CA ILE A 258 -15.28 7.07 -13.41
C ILE A 258 -16.04 5.85 -13.92
N GLU A 259 -17.30 5.63 -13.46
CA GLU A 259 -18.15 4.51 -13.89
C GLU A 259 -18.64 4.62 -15.34
N VAL A 260 -18.44 5.78 -16.00
CA VAL A 260 -18.79 6.01 -17.41
C VAL A 260 -17.72 5.46 -18.34
N VAL A 261 -16.45 5.51 -17.92
CA VAL A 261 -15.29 5.09 -18.74
C VAL A 261 -14.92 3.65 -18.44
N ILE A 262 -14.84 3.28 -17.15
CA ILE A 262 -14.68 1.89 -16.73
C ILE A 262 -16.00 1.43 -16.11
N PRO A 263 -16.78 0.60 -16.83
CA PRO A 263 -18.07 0.14 -16.37
C PRO A 263 -17.92 -0.81 -15.18
N VAL A 264 -18.96 -0.87 -14.35
CA VAL A 264 -19.05 -1.85 -13.26
C VAL A 264 -19.02 -3.25 -13.84
N LEU A 265 -18.28 -4.15 -13.19
CA LEU A 265 -18.13 -5.54 -13.62
C LEU A 265 -19.50 -6.21 -13.76
N GLN A 266 -19.83 -6.58 -15.00
CA GLN A 266 -21.12 -7.15 -15.39
C GLN A 266 -20.97 -8.24 -16.45
N THR A 267 -21.48 -9.41 -16.11
CA THR A 267 -21.52 -10.60 -16.96
C THR A 267 -22.97 -10.85 -17.35
N SER A 268 -23.27 -10.69 -18.63
CA SER A 268 -24.61 -10.92 -19.18
C SER A 268 -24.69 -12.30 -19.81
N ARG A 269 -25.85 -12.95 -19.71
CA ARG A 269 -26.17 -14.26 -20.32
C ARG A 269 -25.38 -15.47 -19.81
N VAL A 270 -25.05 -15.50 -18.52
CA VAL A 270 -24.36 -16.67 -17.94
C VAL A 270 -25.22 -17.93 -18.04
N SER A 271 -24.67 -19.03 -18.55
CA SER A 271 -25.38 -20.31 -18.64
C SER A 271 -25.66 -20.87 -17.23
N ASN A 272 -26.69 -21.70 -17.04
CA ASN A 272 -26.97 -22.29 -15.72
C ASN A 272 -25.83 -23.16 -15.17
N LYS A 273 -24.85 -23.54 -16.01
CA LYS A 273 -23.66 -24.30 -15.62
C LYS A 273 -22.45 -23.41 -15.30
N HIS A 274 -22.50 -22.15 -15.68
CA HIS A 274 -21.42 -21.19 -15.48
C HIS A 274 -21.73 -20.26 -14.31
N THR A 275 -20.67 -19.73 -13.69
CA THR A 275 -20.77 -18.79 -12.58
C THR A 275 -20.17 -17.47 -13.03
N SER A 276 -20.81 -16.35 -12.70
CA SER A 276 -20.25 -15.05 -13.00
C SER A 276 -19.29 -14.59 -11.91
N LEU A 277 -18.34 -13.70 -12.25
CA LEU A 277 -17.40 -13.18 -11.26
C LEU A 277 -18.10 -12.39 -10.14
N GLU A 278 -19.27 -11.79 -10.39
CA GLU A 278 -20.07 -11.07 -9.37
C GLU A 278 -20.79 -12.02 -8.39
N GLU A 279 -20.95 -13.29 -8.74
CA GLU A 279 -21.65 -14.28 -7.91
C GLU A 279 -20.74 -14.95 -6.88
N ILE A 280 -19.43 -14.73 -6.97
CA ILE A 280 -18.42 -15.26 -6.06
C ILE A 280 -18.54 -14.57 -4.70
N ARG A 281 -18.61 -15.37 -3.62
CA ARG A 281 -18.83 -14.86 -2.25
C ARG A 281 -17.61 -14.97 -1.35
N ASP A 282 -16.84 -16.04 -1.54
CA ASP A 282 -15.68 -16.40 -0.75
C ASP A 282 -14.66 -17.14 -1.64
N ILE A 283 -13.50 -17.43 -1.05
CA ILE A 283 -12.36 -18.05 -1.73
C ILE A 283 -12.68 -19.51 -2.07
N GLU A 284 -13.40 -20.23 -1.20
CA GLU A 284 -13.77 -21.63 -1.43
C GLU A 284 -14.67 -21.75 -2.67
N HIS A 285 -15.70 -20.90 -2.76
CA HIS A 285 -16.59 -20.83 -3.91
C HIS A 285 -15.88 -20.41 -5.20
N PHE A 286 -14.83 -19.58 -5.11
CA PHE A 286 -13.99 -19.26 -6.26
C PHE A 286 -13.24 -20.49 -6.78
N VAL A 287 -12.59 -21.24 -5.89
CA VAL A 287 -11.81 -22.43 -6.25
C VAL A 287 -12.73 -23.52 -6.82
N ASP A 288 -13.89 -23.75 -6.21
CA ASP A 288 -14.88 -24.75 -6.66
C ASP A 288 -15.46 -24.45 -8.05
N LYS A 289 -15.42 -23.19 -8.47
CA LYS A 289 -16.03 -22.72 -9.72
C LYS A 289 -15.03 -22.26 -10.76
N LEU A 290 -13.73 -22.36 -10.50
CA LEU A 290 -12.66 -21.82 -11.35
C LEU A 290 -12.86 -22.12 -12.83
N ASP A 291 -13.17 -23.38 -13.16
CA ASP A 291 -13.32 -23.87 -14.54
C ASP A 291 -14.64 -23.44 -15.21
N THR A 292 -15.59 -22.96 -14.40
CA THR A 292 -16.94 -22.60 -14.84
C THR A 292 -17.17 -21.10 -14.84
N ILE A 293 -16.16 -20.30 -14.52
CA ILE A 293 -16.29 -18.83 -14.48
C ILE A 293 -16.38 -18.27 -15.90
N GLU A 294 -17.44 -17.51 -16.16
CA GLU A 294 -17.63 -16.81 -17.43
C GLU A 294 -17.10 -15.38 -17.35
N LEU A 295 -16.35 -14.95 -18.36
CA LEU A 295 -15.72 -13.63 -18.40
C LEU A 295 -16.76 -12.52 -18.68
N PRO A 296 -16.58 -11.31 -18.11
CA PRO A 296 -17.48 -10.19 -18.34
C PRO A 296 -17.48 -9.78 -19.83
N ASN A 297 -18.62 -9.25 -20.28
CA ASN A 297 -18.75 -8.79 -21.67
C ASN A 297 -17.87 -7.57 -21.94
N GLN A 298 -17.75 -6.68 -20.96
CA GLN A 298 -16.87 -5.52 -21.01
C GLN A 298 -15.60 -5.83 -20.23
N ILE A 299 -14.59 -6.37 -20.93
CA ILE A 299 -13.35 -6.84 -20.30
C ILE A 299 -12.60 -5.73 -19.56
N ILE A 300 -12.76 -4.46 -19.97
CA ILE A 300 -12.12 -3.32 -19.30
C ILE A 300 -12.58 -3.13 -17.84
N SER A 301 -13.79 -3.60 -17.48
CA SER A 301 -14.27 -3.59 -16.09
C SER A 301 -13.38 -4.40 -15.13
N THR A 302 -12.61 -5.34 -15.67
CA THR A 302 -11.66 -6.14 -14.88
C THR A 302 -10.49 -5.31 -14.35
N LEU A 303 -10.15 -4.19 -14.98
CA LEU A 303 -9.12 -3.29 -14.45
C LEU A 303 -9.53 -2.67 -13.12
N GLY A 304 -10.83 -2.50 -12.87
CA GLY A 304 -11.36 -1.89 -11.64
C GLY A 304 -11.62 -2.88 -10.50
N ASP A 305 -11.57 -4.19 -10.76
CA ASP A 305 -11.96 -5.22 -9.79
C ASP A 305 -10.80 -6.17 -9.47
N ALA A 306 -10.35 -6.18 -8.21
CA ALA A 306 -9.19 -6.97 -7.78
C ALA A 306 -9.38 -8.48 -7.92
N MET A 307 -10.61 -8.99 -7.86
CA MET A 307 -10.88 -10.42 -8.01
C MET A 307 -10.78 -10.84 -9.47
N ALA A 308 -11.32 -10.02 -10.37
CA ALA A 308 -11.23 -10.22 -11.81
C ALA A 308 -9.78 -10.14 -12.31
N GLN A 309 -8.97 -9.21 -11.80
CA GLN A 309 -7.53 -9.14 -12.11
C GLN A 309 -6.81 -10.44 -11.72
N LYS A 310 -7.08 -10.97 -10.51
CA LYS A 310 -6.50 -12.24 -10.04
C LYS A 310 -6.94 -13.41 -10.92
N TYR A 311 -8.21 -13.48 -11.28
CA TYR A 311 -8.73 -14.53 -12.16
C TYR A 311 -8.07 -14.49 -13.54
N LEU A 312 -7.97 -13.32 -14.17
CA LEU A 312 -7.31 -13.17 -15.47
C LEU A 312 -5.83 -13.56 -15.41
N HIS A 313 -5.13 -13.18 -14.34
CA HIS A 313 -3.73 -13.55 -14.16
C HIS A 313 -3.51 -15.05 -13.93
N LEU A 314 -4.44 -15.73 -13.26
CA LEU A 314 -4.38 -17.18 -13.03
C LEU A 314 -4.72 -17.98 -14.29
N VAL A 315 -5.79 -17.61 -14.99
CA VAL A 315 -6.26 -18.35 -16.18
C VAL A 315 -5.42 -18.05 -17.42
N GLN A 316 -4.80 -16.86 -17.47
CA GLN A 316 -3.96 -16.41 -18.59
C GLN A 316 -4.65 -16.56 -19.95
N SER A 317 -5.95 -16.27 -20.02
CA SER A 317 -6.72 -16.38 -21.26
C SER A 317 -6.20 -15.40 -22.32
N GLU A 318 -5.59 -15.92 -23.39
CA GLU A 318 -5.10 -15.12 -24.52
C GLU A 318 -6.22 -14.25 -25.11
N ALA A 319 -7.38 -14.84 -25.39
CA ALA A 319 -8.52 -14.11 -25.94
C ALA A 319 -9.02 -12.98 -25.04
N ALA A 320 -8.93 -13.12 -23.71
CA ALA A 320 -9.31 -12.07 -22.77
C ALA A 320 -8.29 -10.93 -22.75
N ASN A 321 -6.99 -11.28 -22.76
CA ASN A 321 -5.89 -10.32 -22.80
C ASN A 321 -5.88 -9.54 -24.13
N ASP A 322 -6.11 -10.21 -25.26
CA ASP A 322 -6.19 -9.58 -26.58
C ASP A 322 -7.38 -8.61 -26.67
N ARG A 323 -8.54 -9.00 -26.13
CA ARG A 323 -9.72 -8.12 -26.06
C ARG A 323 -9.47 -6.89 -25.21
N LEU A 324 -8.73 -7.05 -24.11
CA LEU A 324 -8.36 -5.93 -23.24
C LEU A 324 -7.37 -4.99 -23.95
N ASP A 325 -6.34 -5.55 -24.59
CA ASP A 325 -5.31 -4.78 -25.31
C ASP A 325 -5.90 -4.04 -26.52
N GLU A 326 -6.78 -4.66 -27.31
CA GLU A 326 -7.41 -4.02 -28.47
C GLU A 326 -8.39 -2.91 -28.06
N TRP A 327 -9.13 -3.09 -26.95
CA TRP A 327 -9.97 -2.03 -26.40
C TRP A 327 -9.12 -0.84 -25.94
N LEU A 328 -8.03 -1.11 -25.20
CA LEU A 328 -7.12 -0.07 -24.71
C LEU A 328 -6.44 0.67 -25.86
N LYS A 329 -6.02 -0.04 -26.91
CA LYS A 329 -5.46 0.54 -28.12
C LYS A 329 -6.41 1.52 -28.78
N GLY A 330 -7.68 1.15 -28.96
CA GLY A 330 -8.69 2.04 -29.54
C GLY A 330 -8.93 3.29 -28.69
N PHE A 331 -9.12 3.10 -27.38
CA PHE A 331 -9.36 4.20 -26.43
C PHE A 331 -8.17 5.18 -26.33
N LEU A 332 -6.95 4.63 -26.19
CA LEU A 332 -5.73 5.44 -26.05
C LEU A 332 -5.36 6.15 -27.34
N ALA A 333 -5.65 5.57 -28.51
CA ALA A 333 -5.46 6.23 -29.79
C ALA A 333 -6.39 7.44 -29.96
N ASP A 334 -7.69 7.29 -29.69
CA ASP A 334 -8.66 8.40 -29.73
C ASP A 334 -8.27 9.53 -28.74
N LYS A 335 -7.85 9.16 -27.52
CA LYS A 335 -7.35 10.15 -26.56
C LYS A 335 -6.06 10.83 -27.02
N LEU A 336 -5.14 10.10 -27.66
CA LEU A 336 -3.91 10.69 -28.18
C LEU A 336 -4.19 11.69 -29.32
N GLU A 337 -5.15 11.40 -30.20
CA GLU A 337 -5.57 12.31 -31.27
C GLU A 337 -6.15 13.60 -30.70
N LYS A 338 -7.08 13.51 -29.73
CA LYS A 338 -7.64 14.68 -29.05
C LYS A 338 -6.59 15.57 -28.37
N ILE A 339 -5.58 14.96 -27.76
CA ILE A 339 -4.46 15.69 -27.14
C ILE A 339 -3.59 16.39 -28.19
N ARG A 340 -3.43 15.81 -29.39
CA ARG A 340 -2.68 16.42 -30.49
C ARG A 340 -3.41 17.62 -31.08
N ASP A 341 -4.72 17.54 -31.18
CA ASP A 341 -5.58 18.58 -31.73
C ASP A 341 -5.91 19.69 -30.71
N ASP A 342 -5.40 19.58 -29.47
CA ASP A 342 -5.69 20.47 -28.32
C ASP A 342 -7.20 20.57 -28.02
N ASP A 343 -7.94 19.50 -28.32
CA ASP A 343 -9.41 19.38 -28.23
C ASP A 343 -9.83 18.37 -27.14
N ASP A 344 -8.98 18.15 -26.14
CA ASP A 344 -9.30 17.25 -25.02
C ASP A 344 -10.16 17.96 -23.97
N ASP A 345 -11.48 17.90 -24.16
CA ASP A 345 -12.48 18.43 -23.23
C ASP A 345 -12.45 17.77 -21.83
N GLU A 346 -11.84 16.58 -21.70
CA GLU A 346 -11.88 15.77 -20.48
C GLU A 346 -10.51 15.15 -20.11
N PRO A 347 -9.51 15.95 -19.66
CA PRO A 347 -8.17 15.47 -19.33
C PRO A 347 -8.13 14.55 -18.10
N GLU A 348 -9.08 14.70 -17.17
CA GLU A 348 -9.19 13.85 -15.96
C GLU A 348 -9.42 12.37 -16.29
N VAL A 349 -10.07 12.08 -17.43
CA VAL A 349 -10.38 10.72 -17.87
C VAL A 349 -9.12 9.91 -18.11
N LEU A 350 -8.11 10.51 -18.76
CA LEU A 350 -6.82 9.84 -18.97
C LEU A 350 -6.15 9.55 -17.63
N SER A 351 -6.19 10.48 -16.68
CA SER A 351 -5.62 10.31 -15.34
C SER A 351 -6.24 9.11 -14.60
N PHE A 352 -7.56 8.95 -14.69
CA PHE A 352 -8.25 7.78 -14.10
C PHE A 352 -7.79 6.48 -14.75
N VAL A 353 -7.80 6.41 -16.09
CA VAL A 353 -7.41 5.20 -16.83
C VAL A 353 -5.95 4.83 -16.55
N LEU A 354 -5.04 5.81 -16.54
CA LEU A 354 -3.63 5.58 -16.18
C LEU A 354 -3.48 5.09 -14.75
N GLY A 355 -4.31 5.55 -13.80
CA GLY A 355 -4.32 5.03 -12.43
C GLY A 355 -4.74 3.55 -12.34
N PHE A 356 -5.77 3.15 -13.10
CA PHE A 356 -6.18 1.74 -13.18
C PHE A 356 -5.13 0.88 -13.89
N LEU A 357 -4.54 1.40 -14.96
CA LEU A 357 -3.45 0.72 -15.67
C LEU A 357 -2.21 0.57 -14.78
N GLU A 358 -1.84 1.59 -14.00
CA GLU A 358 -0.76 1.50 -13.04
C GLU A 358 -1.02 0.37 -12.03
N GLY A 359 -2.22 0.33 -11.44
CA GLY A 359 -2.63 -0.73 -10.53
C GLY A 359 -2.53 -2.12 -11.19
N TYR A 360 -3.11 -2.27 -12.39
CA TYR A 360 -3.10 -3.52 -13.13
C TYR A 360 -1.69 -3.97 -13.52
N THR A 361 -0.89 -3.10 -14.15
CA THR A 361 0.50 -3.36 -14.55
C THR A 361 1.37 -3.66 -13.33
N SER A 362 1.17 -2.97 -12.21
CA SER A 362 1.87 -3.27 -10.96
C SER A 362 1.51 -4.64 -10.39
N PHE A 363 0.30 -5.14 -10.65
CA PHE A 363 -0.12 -6.47 -10.25
C PHE A 363 0.46 -7.55 -11.16
N ILE A 364 0.33 -7.40 -12.48
CA ILE A 364 0.81 -8.40 -13.46
C ILE A 364 2.31 -8.35 -13.72
N LYS A 365 3.00 -7.28 -13.28
CA LYS A 365 4.44 -7.02 -13.48
C LYS A 365 4.88 -6.98 -14.95
N ALA A 366 3.95 -6.71 -15.87
CA ALA A 366 4.20 -6.65 -17.31
C ALA A 366 3.44 -5.47 -17.94
N LEU A 367 4.09 -4.75 -18.85
CA LEU A 367 3.49 -3.64 -19.57
C LEU A 367 2.74 -4.16 -20.81
N LEU A 368 1.48 -3.79 -20.96
CA LEU A 368 0.66 -4.17 -22.11
C LEU A 368 1.18 -3.52 -23.41
N PRO A 369 1.19 -4.25 -24.55
CA PRO A 369 1.70 -3.72 -25.82
C PRO A 369 0.99 -2.45 -26.31
N SER A 370 -0.34 -2.35 -26.17
CA SER A 370 -1.11 -1.15 -26.51
C SER A 370 -0.69 0.06 -25.69
N VAL A 371 -0.51 -0.12 -24.38
CA VAL A 371 -0.09 0.92 -23.44
C VAL A 371 1.32 1.38 -23.75
N ARG A 372 2.22 0.45 -24.09
CA ARG A 372 3.58 0.79 -24.52
C ARG A 372 3.59 1.69 -25.76
N LYS A 373 2.90 1.28 -26.83
CA LYS A 373 2.82 2.08 -28.07
C LYS A 373 2.24 3.46 -27.85
N PHE A 374 1.22 3.54 -26.99
CA PHE A 374 0.67 4.81 -26.54
C PHE A 374 1.72 5.67 -25.84
N LEU A 375 2.44 5.13 -24.85
CA LEU A 375 3.47 5.87 -24.10
C LEU A 375 4.59 6.37 -25.01
N GLU A 376 5.11 5.55 -25.92
CA GLU A 376 6.14 5.96 -26.90
C GLU A 376 5.68 7.16 -27.74
N SER A 377 4.42 7.17 -28.17
CA SER A 377 3.84 8.27 -28.94
C SER A 377 3.50 9.50 -28.08
N TYR A 378 3.01 9.27 -26.87
CA TYR A 378 2.58 10.30 -25.93
C TYR A 378 3.76 11.09 -25.38
N LEU A 379 4.88 10.42 -25.05
CA LEU A 379 6.08 11.07 -24.51
C LEU A 379 6.66 12.14 -25.45
N SER A 380 6.44 12.01 -26.76
CA SER A 380 6.92 12.99 -27.75
C SER A 380 6.16 14.33 -27.70
N ILE A 381 4.92 14.33 -27.23
CA ILE A 381 4.06 15.54 -27.11
C ILE A 381 3.81 15.93 -25.64
N TRP A 382 4.21 15.08 -24.70
CA TRP A 382 3.95 15.25 -23.28
C TRP A 382 4.83 16.34 -22.65
N LYS A 383 4.21 17.21 -21.84
CA LYS A 383 4.88 18.35 -21.18
C LYS A 383 5.60 17.98 -19.87
N GLY A 384 5.63 16.70 -19.48
CA GLY A 384 6.35 16.23 -18.28
C GLY A 384 5.71 16.57 -16.93
N ARG A 385 4.44 17.00 -16.92
CA ARG A 385 3.71 17.43 -15.71
C ARG A 385 2.51 16.55 -15.40
N ASP A 386 1.59 16.42 -16.36
CA ASP A 386 0.34 15.68 -16.17
C ASP A 386 0.60 14.18 -16.02
N ASN A 387 -0.02 13.54 -15.02
CA ASN A 387 0.11 12.10 -14.76
C ASN A 387 1.55 11.58 -14.63
N ARG A 388 2.49 12.45 -14.25
CA ARG A 388 3.92 12.14 -14.21
C ARG A 388 4.26 10.91 -13.40
N GLN A 389 3.65 10.74 -12.22
CA GLN A 389 3.89 9.58 -11.38
C GLN A 389 3.41 8.28 -12.04
N GLN A 390 2.21 8.30 -12.63
CA GLN A 390 1.61 7.17 -13.32
C GLN A 390 2.46 6.78 -14.54
N VAL A 391 2.89 7.76 -15.34
CA VAL A 391 3.76 7.53 -16.51
C VAL A 391 5.08 6.88 -16.09
N LEU A 392 5.79 7.45 -15.11
CA LEU A 392 7.06 6.90 -14.63
C LEU A 392 6.90 5.46 -14.07
N ARG A 393 5.82 5.21 -13.31
CA ARG A 393 5.53 3.88 -12.75
C ARG A 393 5.12 2.86 -13.81
N LEU A 394 4.45 3.26 -14.89
CA LEU A 394 4.17 2.36 -16.01
C LEU A 394 5.45 2.01 -16.78
N LEU A 395 6.30 3.02 -17.04
CA LEU A 395 7.57 2.85 -17.75
C LEU A 395 8.57 1.98 -16.98
N GLN A 396 8.44 1.82 -15.65
CA GLN A 396 9.31 0.91 -14.89
C GLN A 396 9.19 -0.55 -15.33
N TYR A 397 8.09 -0.93 -16.01
CA TYR A 397 7.80 -2.28 -16.48
C TYR A 397 8.17 -2.53 -17.95
N LEU A 398 8.91 -1.61 -18.59
CA LEU A 398 9.40 -1.78 -19.96
C LEU A 398 10.14 -3.12 -20.14
N PRO A 399 9.98 -3.80 -21.29
CA PRO A 399 10.76 -5.00 -21.60
C PRO A 399 12.24 -4.68 -21.73
N ILE A 400 13.08 -5.70 -21.54
CA ILE A 400 14.53 -5.57 -21.67
C ILE A 400 14.86 -5.49 -23.16
N GLU A 401 15.39 -4.36 -23.60
CA GLU A 401 15.72 -4.07 -25.00
C GLU A 401 17.05 -3.33 -25.10
N PRO A 402 17.70 -3.33 -26.28
CA PRO A 402 18.93 -2.59 -26.51
C PRO A 402 18.77 -1.11 -26.13
N TYR A 403 19.76 -0.57 -25.42
CA TYR A 403 19.75 0.80 -24.91
C TYR A 403 19.45 1.85 -25.99
N GLU A 404 20.02 1.72 -27.19
CA GLU A 404 19.81 2.73 -28.25
C GLU A 404 18.34 2.80 -28.69
N ALA A 405 17.67 1.64 -28.80
CA ALA A 405 16.25 1.59 -29.17
C ALA A 405 15.36 2.24 -28.09
N LEU A 406 15.63 1.96 -26.81
CA LEU A 406 14.92 2.57 -25.69
C LEU A 406 15.24 4.06 -25.55
N ARG A 407 16.47 4.47 -25.88
CA ARG A 407 16.88 5.87 -25.84
C ARG A 407 16.11 6.70 -26.86
N GLU A 408 16.00 6.22 -28.08
CA GLU A 408 15.29 6.91 -29.16
C GLU A 408 13.79 6.98 -28.89
N SER A 409 13.18 5.85 -28.51
CA SER A 409 11.73 5.73 -28.35
C SER A 409 11.17 6.26 -27.03
N VAL A 410 11.93 6.16 -25.93
CA VAL A 410 11.41 6.42 -24.57
C VAL A 410 12.30 7.39 -23.78
N PHE A 411 13.57 7.07 -23.54
CA PHE A 411 14.37 7.82 -22.57
C PHE A 411 14.65 9.25 -23.00
N ALA A 412 15.02 9.51 -24.26
CA ALA A 412 15.29 10.87 -24.71
C ALA A 412 14.03 11.76 -24.73
N PRO A 413 12.86 11.31 -25.22
CA PRO A 413 11.60 12.03 -25.05
C PRO A 413 11.24 12.28 -23.58
N LEU A 414 11.35 11.25 -22.74
CA LEU A 414 11.06 11.33 -21.30
C LEU A 414 11.94 12.38 -20.60
N GLU A 415 13.25 12.29 -20.80
CA GLU A 415 14.21 13.21 -20.20
C GLU A 415 14.00 14.64 -20.67
N ARG A 416 13.73 14.85 -21.96
CA ARG A 416 13.43 16.18 -22.49
C ARG A 416 12.19 16.79 -21.87
N ALA A 417 11.17 15.97 -21.60
CA ALA A 417 9.93 16.44 -20.97
C ALA A 417 10.09 16.71 -19.47
N VAL A 418 10.89 15.90 -18.77
CA VAL A 418 10.99 15.91 -17.30
C VAL A 418 12.13 16.80 -16.79
N LEU A 419 13.27 16.87 -17.49
CA LEU A 419 14.42 17.64 -17.05
C LEU A 419 14.13 19.14 -17.13
N ASP A 420 14.04 19.77 -15.97
CA ASP A 420 13.94 21.21 -15.79
C ASP A 420 15.14 21.73 -14.96
N SER A 421 15.08 22.99 -14.52
CA SER A 421 16.11 23.53 -13.63
C SER A 421 16.04 22.94 -12.20
N ALA A 422 14.97 22.26 -11.82
CA ALA A 422 14.75 21.77 -10.47
C ALA A 422 15.53 20.48 -10.15
N VAL A 423 16.02 20.38 -8.92
CA VAL A 423 16.71 19.17 -8.44
C VAL A 423 15.75 18.01 -8.23
N SER A 424 14.52 18.29 -7.80
CA SER A 424 13.47 17.29 -7.61
C SER A 424 13.22 16.47 -8.87
N SER A 425 13.16 17.11 -10.05
CA SER A 425 12.95 16.42 -11.31
C SER A 425 14.07 15.44 -11.68
N ARG A 426 15.32 15.81 -11.38
CA ARG A 426 16.47 14.93 -11.59
C ARG A 426 16.49 13.76 -10.60
N ILE A 427 16.11 13.99 -9.34
CA ILE A 427 15.94 12.93 -8.33
C ILE A 427 14.85 11.95 -8.76
N GLU A 428 13.72 12.45 -9.25
CA GLU A 428 12.63 11.60 -9.74
C GLU A 428 13.06 10.72 -10.93
N LEU A 429 13.84 11.27 -11.87
CA LEU A 429 14.42 10.47 -12.96
C LEU A 429 15.41 9.42 -12.45
N LEU A 430 16.26 9.76 -11.47
CA LEU A 430 17.18 8.79 -10.87
C LEU A 430 16.40 7.65 -10.18
N ASN A 431 15.32 7.99 -9.46
CA ASN A 431 14.44 7.01 -8.84
C ASN A 431 13.73 6.12 -9.88
N PHE A 432 13.28 6.71 -10.99
CA PHE A 432 12.72 5.96 -12.12
C PHE A 432 13.74 4.95 -12.69
N TYR A 433 14.96 5.39 -12.99
CA TYR A 433 16.01 4.50 -13.47
C TYR A 433 16.34 3.41 -12.45
N SER A 434 16.40 3.74 -11.16
CA SER A 434 16.60 2.76 -10.09
C SER A 434 15.49 1.70 -10.08
N ALA A 435 14.23 2.11 -10.21
CA ALA A 435 13.07 1.21 -10.24
C ALA A 435 13.09 0.31 -11.50
N LEU A 436 13.37 0.88 -12.68
CA LEU A 436 13.50 0.14 -13.93
C LEU A 436 14.61 -0.91 -13.86
N ILE A 437 15.81 -0.53 -13.40
CA ILE A 437 16.95 -1.45 -13.25
C ILE A 437 16.62 -2.57 -12.26
N THR A 438 15.90 -2.25 -11.17
CA THR A 438 15.49 -3.24 -10.18
C THR A 438 14.49 -4.24 -10.77
N GLU A 439 13.48 -3.77 -11.50
CA GLU A 439 12.48 -4.62 -12.16
C GLU A 439 13.13 -5.51 -13.23
N TRP A 440 14.03 -4.95 -14.04
CA TRP A 440 14.85 -5.73 -14.97
C TRP A 440 15.71 -6.76 -14.24
N GLY A 441 16.31 -6.39 -13.11
CA GLY A 441 17.06 -7.29 -12.26
C GLY A 441 16.24 -8.50 -11.78
N VAL A 442 15.00 -8.27 -11.35
CA VAL A 442 14.07 -9.35 -10.97
C VAL A 442 13.76 -10.25 -12.17
N ARG A 443 13.48 -9.68 -13.35
CA ARG A 443 13.20 -10.45 -14.57
C ARG A 443 14.39 -11.28 -15.02
N LEU A 444 15.59 -10.70 -15.05
CA LEU A 444 16.83 -11.39 -15.43
C LEU A 444 17.13 -12.59 -14.51
N ARG A 445 16.72 -12.54 -13.24
CA ARG A 445 16.84 -13.66 -12.29
C ARG A 445 15.95 -14.85 -12.63
N THR A 446 14.86 -14.63 -13.36
CA THR A 446 13.91 -15.68 -13.76
C THR A 446 14.16 -16.23 -15.16
N GLN A 447 14.92 -15.51 -15.98
CA GLN A 447 15.22 -15.92 -17.35
C GLN A 447 16.37 -16.93 -17.39
N PRO A 448 16.32 -17.92 -18.31
CA PRO A 448 17.47 -18.78 -18.57
C PRO A 448 18.66 -17.95 -19.04
N THR A 449 19.86 -18.44 -18.78
CA THR A 449 21.13 -17.79 -19.12
C THR A 449 21.19 -17.56 -20.64
N ALA A 450 21.12 -16.31 -21.09
CA ALA A 450 21.25 -15.97 -22.50
C ALA A 450 22.74 -15.84 -22.87
N SER A 451 23.07 -15.99 -24.16
CA SER A 451 24.45 -15.97 -24.65
C SER A 451 25.16 -14.63 -24.44
N GLU A 452 26.50 -14.67 -24.56
CA GLU A 452 27.49 -13.71 -24.08
C GLU A 452 27.37 -12.25 -24.56
N GLU A 453 26.59 -11.92 -25.59
CA GLU A 453 26.70 -10.63 -26.29
C GLU A 453 25.63 -9.57 -25.96
N SER A 454 24.65 -9.88 -25.13
CA SER A 454 23.53 -8.97 -24.87
C SER A 454 23.36 -8.70 -23.38
N PHE A 455 24.03 -7.66 -22.87
CA PHE A 455 23.75 -7.07 -21.55
C PHE A 455 23.16 -5.66 -21.68
N PRO A 456 21.88 -5.50 -22.08
CA PRO A 456 21.27 -4.19 -22.29
C PRO A 456 21.22 -3.34 -21.02
N SER A 457 21.23 -3.97 -19.85
CA SER A 457 21.21 -3.30 -18.55
C SER A 457 22.47 -2.49 -18.24
N SER A 458 23.64 -2.91 -18.74
CA SER A 458 24.92 -2.25 -18.41
C SER A 458 24.96 -0.78 -18.85
N LYS A 459 24.48 -0.48 -20.07
CA LYS A 459 24.39 0.88 -20.61
C LYS A 459 23.34 1.73 -19.86
N VAL A 460 22.21 1.15 -19.48
CA VAL A 460 21.19 1.85 -18.66
C VAL A 460 21.74 2.21 -17.29
N ILE A 461 22.48 1.29 -16.66
CA ILE A 461 23.16 1.54 -15.38
C ILE A 461 24.19 2.66 -15.54
N GLN A 462 25.05 2.62 -16.56
CA GLN A 462 26.04 3.67 -16.83
C GLN A 462 25.39 5.05 -17.05
N HIS A 463 24.26 5.10 -17.77
CA HIS A 463 23.50 6.32 -17.98
C HIS A 463 22.92 6.87 -16.66
N ALA A 464 22.36 6.00 -15.82
CA ALA A 464 21.87 6.38 -14.50
C ALA A 464 23.01 6.81 -13.55
N GLU A 465 24.19 6.18 -13.64
CA GLU A 465 25.40 6.58 -12.90
C GLU A 465 25.89 7.97 -13.33
N LEU A 466 25.80 8.31 -14.63
CA LEU A 466 26.11 9.65 -15.12
C LEU A 466 25.13 10.69 -14.56
N LEU A 467 23.83 10.38 -14.53
CA LEU A 467 22.82 11.24 -13.90
C LEU A 467 23.13 11.44 -12.41
N ALA A 468 23.46 10.37 -11.69
CA ALA A 468 23.86 10.43 -10.27
C ALA A 468 25.10 11.30 -10.03
N SER A 469 26.11 11.22 -10.90
CA SER A 469 27.30 12.09 -10.86
C SER A 469 26.91 13.55 -11.06
N SER A 470 26.12 13.84 -12.10
CA SER A 470 25.70 15.21 -12.43
C SER A 470 24.86 15.85 -11.31
N LEU A 471 24.06 15.05 -10.61
CA LEU A 471 23.25 15.47 -9.47
C LEU A 471 24.13 15.98 -8.31
N LEU A 472 25.24 15.30 -8.01
CA LEU A 472 26.15 15.71 -6.95
C LEU A 472 26.94 16.97 -7.31
N GLU A 473 27.33 17.12 -8.57
CA GLU A 473 28.02 18.33 -9.06
C GLU A 473 27.15 19.58 -9.01
N LEU A 474 25.84 19.43 -9.26
CA LEU A 474 24.87 20.54 -9.30
C LEU A 474 24.23 20.84 -7.93
N ALA A 475 24.36 19.96 -6.94
CA ALA A 475 23.79 20.12 -5.60
C ALA A 475 24.12 21.47 -4.88
N PRO A 476 25.34 22.05 -4.96
CA PRO A 476 25.65 23.28 -4.25
C PRO A 476 24.98 24.54 -4.82
N THR A 477 24.40 24.50 -6.03
CA THR A 477 23.79 25.69 -6.67
C THR A 477 22.30 25.89 -6.35
N SER A 478 21.69 24.96 -5.61
CA SER A 478 20.24 24.86 -5.44
C SER A 478 19.80 24.67 -3.99
N ALA A 479 20.41 25.43 -3.07
CA ALA A 479 19.87 25.64 -1.72
C ALA A 479 18.54 26.43 -1.74
N GLY A 480 17.59 25.98 -2.57
CA GLY A 480 16.21 26.43 -2.59
C GLY A 480 15.42 25.74 -1.48
N ASN A 481 14.49 26.48 -0.89
CA ASN A 481 13.68 26.18 0.30
C ASN A 481 12.74 24.95 0.22
N ASP A 482 13.00 23.95 -0.61
CA ASP A 482 12.10 22.82 -0.82
C ASP A 482 12.28 21.74 0.26
N LYS A 483 11.67 21.98 1.42
CA LYS A 483 11.76 21.14 2.64
C LYS A 483 11.23 19.70 2.45
N SER A 484 10.60 19.38 1.32
CA SER A 484 9.99 18.07 1.05
C SER A 484 10.88 17.10 0.27
N ALA A 485 11.93 17.56 -0.42
CA ALA A 485 12.76 16.68 -1.24
C ALA A 485 13.83 15.96 -0.40
N PRO A 486 14.08 14.66 -0.61
CA PRO A 486 15.17 13.97 0.06
C PRO A 486 16.51 14.60 -0.35
N PRO A 487 17.48 14.70 0.58
CA PRO A 487 18.82 15.18 0.26
C PRO A 487 19.42 14.45 -0.94
N VAL A 488 19.98 15.19 -1.91
CA VAL A 488 20.54 14.64 -3.16
C VAL A 488 21.47 13.45 -2.92
N VAL A 489 22.39 13.60 -1.96
CA VAL A 489 23.37 12.57 -1.60
C VAL A 489 22.70 11.27 -1.14
N LEU A 490 21.58 11.37 -0.42
CA LEU A 490 20.83 10.18 0.05
C LEU A 490 20.12 9.48 -1.11
N SER A 491 19.57 10.22 -2.08
CA SER A 491 18.98 9.64 -3.28
C SER A 491 20.01 8.88 -4.12
N VAL A 492 21.22 9.43 -4.26
CA VAL A 492 22.34 8.77 -4.94
C VAL A 492 22.81 7.52 -4.19
N ILE A 493 22.93 7.60 -2.86
CA ILE A 493 23.22 6.40 -2.04
C ILE A 493 22.13 5.34 -2.21
N GLN A 494 20.85 5.73 -2.23
CA GLN A 494 19.76 4.78 -2.40
C GLN A 494 19.83 4.08 -3.76
N PHE A 495 20.16 4.81 -4.83
CA PHE A 495 20.40 4.22 -6.15
C PHE A 495 21.50 3.15 -6.12
N TYR A 496 22.67 3.46 -5.53
CA TYR A 496 23.76 2.49 -5.43
C TYR A 496 23.45 1.31 -4.49
N LYS A 497 22.62 1.50 -3.47
CA LYS A 497 22.12 0.40 -2.64
C LYS A 497 21.23 -0.55 -3.46
N SER A 498 20.35 -0.03 -4.31
CA SER A 498 19.55 -0.86 -5.23
C SER A 498 20.46 -1.66 -6.18
N LEU A 499 21.52 -1.03 -6.70
CA LEU A 499 22.51 -1.72 -7.54
C LEU A 499 23.29 -2.80 -6.76
N ALA A 500 23.72 -2.51 -5.53
CA ALA A 500 24.38 -3.49 -4.67
C ALA A 500 23.49 -4.73 -4.45
N GLY A 501 22.20 -4.51 -4.19
CA GLY A 501 21.20 -5.57 -4.07
C GLY A 501 21.08 -6.41 -5.35
N LEU A 502 21.06 -5.78 -6.52
CA LEU A 502 21.08 -6.48 -7.81
C LEU A 502 22.36 -7.32 -7.99
N PHE A 503 23.52 -6.73 -7.72
CA PHE A 503 24.83 -7.35 -7.93
C PHE A 503 25.11 -8.52 -6.98
N SER A 504 24.47 -8.56 -5.81
CA SER A 504 24.54 -9.72 -4.91
C SER A 504 24.13 -11.05 -5.57
N HIS A 505 23.33 -10.99 -6.65
CA HIS A 505 22.87 -12.16 -7.40
C HIS A 505 23.73 -12.50 -8.63
N ALA A 506 24.77 -11.72 -8.94
CA ALA A 506 25.55 -11.88 -10.16
C ALA A 506 26.34 -13.19 -10.21
N SER A 507 26.81 -13.69 -9.07
CA SER A 507 27.57 -14.95 -8.99
C SER A 507 26.77 -16.16 -9.47
N GLY A 508 25.45 -16.16 -9.27
CA GLY A 508 24.56 -17.24 -9.68
C GLY A 508 23.87 -17.03 -11.03
N ASN A 509 24.10 -15.89 -11.69
CA ASN A 509 23.37 -15.54 -12.90
C ASN A 509 24.26 -14.77 -13.89
N ALA A 510 24.63 -15.43 -15.00
CA ALA A 510 25.50 -14.81 -15.98
C ALA A 510 24.87 -13.60 -16.68
N ASN A 511 23.54 -13.43 -16.63
CA ASN A 511 22.80 -12.29 -17.19
C ASN A 511 22.98 -10.98 -16.40
N ILE A 512 23.62 -11.02 -15.22
CA ILE A 512 23.88 -9.85 -14.39
C ILE A 512 25.40 -9.58 -14.36
N ARG A 513 25.80 -8.40 -14.84
CA ARG A 513 27.20 -7.94 -14.80
C ARG A 513 27.34 -6.72 -13.92
N LEU A 514 28.39 -6.72 -13.09
CA LEU A 514 28.72 -5.61 -12.20
C LEU A 514 29.25 -4.42 -13.03
N THR A 515 28.78 -3.22 -12.68
CA THR A 515 29.39 -1.95 -13.08
C THR A 515 30.14 -1.36 -11.89
N VAL A 516 31.01 -0.39 -12.15
CA VAL A 516 31.73 0.35 -11.11
C VAL A 516 31.31 1.81 -11.17
N PRO A 517 30.95 2.43 -10.03
CA PRO A 517 30.55 3.83 -9.99
C PRO A 517 31.63 4.76 -10.57
N ILE A 518 31.20 5.87 -11.16
CA ILE A 518 32.12 6.91 -11.65
C ILE A 518 32.89 7.51 -10.46
N ALA A 519 34.21 7.65 -10.59
CA ALA A 519 35.08 8.03 -9.47
C ALA A 519 34.70 9.36 -8.78
N PRO A 520 34.41 10.46 -9.53
CA PRO A 520 33.84 11.68 -8.97
C PRO A 520 32.66 11.47 -8.02
N THR A 521 31.74 10.56 -8.34
CA THR A 521 30.56 10.24 -7.52
C THR A 521 30.98 9.70 -6.15
N ILE A 522 31.87 8.70 -6.13
CA ILE A 522 32.36 8.08 -4.90
C ILE A 522 33.02 9.12 -4.01
N TYR A 523 33.99 9.88 -4.54
CA TYR A 523 34.75 10.82 -3.72
C TYR A 523 33.91 12.02 -3.28
N SER A 524 32.93 12.47 -4.07
CA SER A 524 31.98 13.51 -3.64
C SER A 524 31.14 13.05 -2.45
N ILE A 525 30.69 11.78 -2.45
CA ILE A 525 29.96 11.19 -1.32
C ILE A 525 30.90 11.02 -0.12
N THR A 526 32.13 10.55 -0.32
CA THR A 526 33.15 10.36 0.73
C THR A 526 33.40 11.64 1.53
N PHE A 527 33.53 12.78 0.86
CA PHE A 527 33.82 14.05 1.52
C PHE A 527 32.58 14.78 2.06
N THR A 528 31.40 14.18 1.98
CA THR A 528 30.20 14.67 2.67
C THR A 528 30.31 14.34 4.18
N PRO A 529 30.38 15.33 5.09
CA PRO A 529 30.74 15.11 6.48
C PRO A 529 29.57 14.61 7.34
N THR A 530 28.93 13.51 6.91
CA THR A 530 27.77 12.90 7.59
C THR A 530 28.01 11.41 7.82
N VAL A 531 27.82 10.94 9.05
CA VAL A 531 28.09 9.54 9.44
C VAL A 531 27.22 8.56 8.66
N SER A 532 25.93 8.85 8.48
CA SER A 532 25.01 7.98 7.73
C SER A 532 25.40 7.86 6.25
N VAL A 533 25.92 8.94 5.65
CA VAL A 533 26.40 8.96 4.26
C VAL A 533 27.67 8.14 4.12
N ILE A 534 28.66 8.38 4.98
CA ILE A 534 29.94 7.63 4.96
C ILE A 534 29.69 6.14 5.24
N SER A 535 28.86 5.83 6.22
CA SER A 535 28.48 4.45 6.55
C SER A 535 27.71 3.79 5.41
N GLY A 536 26.77 4.51 4.79
CA GLY A 536 26.03 4.03 3.62
C GLY A 536 26.94 3.72 2.42
N LEU A 537 27.88 4.60 2.11
CA LEU A 537 28.88 4.37 1.07
C LEU A 537 29.78 3.16 1.40
N ASN A 538 30.26 3.05 2.63
CA ASN A 538 31.10 1.93 3.05
C ASN A 538 30.35 0.58 2.95
N SER A 539 29.06 0.56 3.31
CA SER A 539 28.19 -0.61 3.11
C SER A 539 28.10 -1.00 1.63
N ILE A 540 27.83 -0.04 0.74
CA ILE A 540 27.78 -0.28 -0.71
C ILE A 540 29.10 -0.85 -1.23
N LEU A 541 30.24 -0.26 -0.84
CA LEU A 541 31.55 -0.77 -1.24
C LEU A 541 31.82 -2.18 -0.69
N ALA A 542 31.39 -2.49 0.53
CA ALA A 542 31.51 -3.84 1.09
C ALA A 542 30.65 -4.86 0.33
N ASP A 543 29.42 -4.49 -0.05
CA ASP A 543 28.51 -5.32 -0.83
C ASP A 543 29.04 -5.56 -2.24
N TYR A 544 29.54 -4.51 -2.91
CA TYR A 544 30.17 -4.61 -4.22
C TYR A 544 31.41 -5.51 -4.16
N LYS A 545 32.25 -5.35 -3.14
CA LYS A 545 33.45 -6.20 -2.95
C LYS A 545 33.04 -7.66 -2.82
N SER A 546 32.04 -7.95 -2.00
CA SER A 546 31.52 -9.31 -1.79
C SER A 546 30.95 -9.89 -3.09
N ALA A 547 30.23 -9.08 -3.87
CA ALA A 547 29.69 -9.48 -5.17
C ALA A 547 30.78 -9.73 -6.22
N PHE A 548 31.85 -8.92 -6.26
CA PHE A 548 33.02 -9.15 -7.12
C PHE A 548 33.75 -10.44 -6.74
N GLU A 549 34.02 -10.65 -5.44
CA GLU A 549 34.69 -11.86 -4.94
C GLU A 549 33.86 -13.12 -5.26
N ALA A 550 32.54 -13.09 -5.02
CA ALA A 550 31.65 -14.19 -5.33
C ALA A 550 31.55 -14.45 -6.84
N SER A 551 31.53 -13.40 -7.67
CA SER A 551 31.47 -13.53 -9.12
C SER A 551 32.77 -14.12 -9.69
N LEU A 552 33.92 -13.64 -9.24
CA LEU A 552 35.24 -14.17 -9.66
C LEU A 552 35.45 -15.64 -9.22
N ALA A 553 34.86 -16.05 -8.10
CA ALA A 553 34.93 -17.42 -7.60
C ALA A 553 33.92 -18.38 -8.25
N SER A 554 32.84 -17.85 -8.84
CA SER A 554 31.73 -18.67 -9.34
C SER A 554 32.08 -19.47 -10.59
N ASP A 555 31.73 -20.76 -10.60
CA ASP A 555 31.86 -21.63 -11.76
C ASP A 555 30.75 -21.41 -12.81
N VAL A 556 29.63 -20.80 -12.43
CA VAL A 556 28.44 -20.61 -13.28
C VAL A 556 28.69 -19.57 -14.38
N ILE A 557 29.49 -18.55 -14.08
CA ILE A 557 29.67 -17.38 -14.96
C ILE A 557 31.06 -17.31 -15.59
N LYS A 558 31.90 -18.34 -15.39
CA LYS A 558 33.23 -18.42 -16.02
C LYS A 558 33.06 -18.48 -17.55
N PRO A 559 33.80 -17.65 -18.30
CA PRO A 559 33.76 -17.69 -19.75
C PRO A 559 34.25 -19.05 -20.25
N GLN A 560 33.62 -19.58 -21.30
CA GLN A 560 34.00 -20.88 -21.88
C GLN A 560 35.40 -20.82 -22.50
N ASN A 561 35.82 -19.62 -22.95
CA ASN A 561 37.17 -19.33 -23.41
C ASN A 561 37.97 -18.68 -22.27
N THR A 562 38.97 -19.40 -21.75
CA THR A 562 39.87 -18.95 -20.66
C THR A 562 40.77 -17.76 -21.00
N SER A 563 40.72 -17.25 -22.24
CA SER A 563 41.58 -16.16 -22.72
C SER A 563 41.08 -14.76 -22.36
N GLU A 564 39.79 -14.57 -22.05
CA GLU A 564 39.25 -13.26 -21.66
C GLU A 564 38.79 -13.24 -20.20
N PRO A 565 39.22 -12.25 -19.40
CA PRO A 565 38.79 -12.16 -18.00
C PRO A 565 37.31 -11.75 -17.92
N LEU A 566 36.60 -12.34 -16.95
CA LEU A 566 35.19 -12.06 -16.66
C LEU A 566 34.87 -10.56 -16.53
N TYR A 567 35.79 -9.82 -15.90
CA TYR A 567 35.75 -8.37 -15.78
C TYR A 567 37.08 -7.82 -16.28
N ARG A 568 37.01 -6.66 -16.94
CA ARG A 568 38.21 -5.93 -17.36
C ARG A 568 39.07 -5.57 -16.15
N THR A 569 40.38 -5.75 -16.28
CA THR A 569 41.35 -5.48 -15.20
C THR A 569 41.28 -4.02 -14.73
N GLU A 570 41.03 -3.08 -15.64
CA GLU A 570 40.89 -1.65 -15.31
C GLU A 570 39.71 -1.41 -14.35
N LEU A 571 38.58 -2.07 -14.58
CA LEU A 571 37.37 -1.97 -13.77
C LEU A 571 37.63 -2.45 -12.33
N VAL A 572 38.27 -3.62 -12.20
CA VAL A 572 38.59 -4.22 -10.89
C VAL A 572 39.61 -3.36 -10.15
N ASN A 573 40.63 -2.85 -10.84
CA ASN A 573 41.64 -1.97 -10.25
C ASN A 573 41.05 -0.64 -9.77
N GLN A 574 40.14 -0.06 -10.55
CA GLN A 574 39.41 1.16 -10.18
C GLN A 574 38.61 0.96 -8.90
N PHE A 575 37.84 -0.14 -8.82
CA PHE A 575 37.07 -0.47 -7.62
C PHE A 575 37.96 -0.74 -6.40
N ASN A 576 39.04 -1.51 -6.57
CA ASN A 576 40.02 -1.75 -5.51
C ASN A 576 40.64 -0.43 -5.00
N GLY A 577 40.82 0.55 -5.88
CA GLY A 577 41.26 1.88 -5.49
C GLY A 577 40.28 2.60 -4.56
N TYR A 578 38.98 2.51 -4.81
CA TYR A 578 37.96 3.08 -3.91
C TYR A 578 38.03 2.47 -2.51
N VAL A 579 38.10 1.15 -2.44
CA VAL A 579 38.21 0.42 -1.17
C VAL A 579 39.47 0.82 -0.41
N MET A 580 40.60 0.89 -1.11
CA MET A 580 41.89 1.26 -0.51
C MET A 580 41.91 2.71 -0.02
N ASP A 581 41.37 3.65 -0.80
CA ASP A 581 41.29 5.05 -0.43
C ASP A 581 40.40 5.26 0.80
N MET A 582 39.24 4.58 0.87
CA MET A 582 38.38 4.61 2.07
C MET A 582 39.07 4.03 3.31
N CYS A 583 39.81 2.92 3.16
CA CYS A 583 40.62 2.36 4.25
C CYS A 583 41.74 3.32 4.68
N ASN A 584 42.35 4.03 3.73
CA ASN A 584 43.39 5.02 3.96
C ASN A 584 42.89 6.25 4.72
N LEU A 585 41.69 6.73 4.36
CA LEU A 585 41.02 7.85 5.01
C LEU A 585 40.63 7.51 6.45
N ILE A 586 39.85 6.44 6.65
CA ILE A 586 39.15 6.18 7.91
C ILE A 586 40.04 5.43 8.92
N TRP A 587 40.79 4.42 8.47
CA TRP A 587 41.45 3.46 9.36
C TRP A 587 42.98 3.56 9.37
N ARG A 588 43.65 3.61 8.21
CA ARG A 588 45.12 3.55 8.12
C ARG A 588 45.80 4.89 8.40
N ASN A 589 45.04 5.99 8.47
CA ASN A 589 45.55 7.36 8.63
C ASN A 589 46.59 7.73 7.56
N ARG A 590 46.33 7.32 6.32
CA ARG A 590 47.14 7.59 5.12
C ARG A 590 46.29 8.30 4.06
N ALA A 591 45.44 9.23 4.48
CA ALA A 591 44.52 9.91 3.58
C ALA A 591 45.25 10.59 2.41
N LEU A 592 44.65 10.54 1.22
CA LEU A 592 45.15 11.15 -0.02
C LEU A 592 46.50 10.60 -0.50
N ASN A 593 46.93 9.45 0.01
CA ASN A 593 48.16 8.78 -0.43
C ASN A 593 47.97 8.12 -1.80
N THR A 594 48.98 8.21 -2.65
CA THR A 594 49.07 7.51 -3.96
C THR A 594 50.20 6.48 -4.02
N GLU A 595 50.96 6.30 -2.94
CA GLU A 595 52.10 5.37 -2.89
C GLU A 595 51.69 3.92 -2.60
N ASP A 596 50.56 3.71 -1.91
CA ASP A 596 50.07 2.37 -1.60
C ASP A 596 49.55 1.67 -2.88
N PRO A 597 49.68 0.33 -2.99
CA PRO A 597 49.09 -0.42 -4.11
C PRO A 597 47.60 -0.15 -4.26
N ASN A 598 47.18 0.15 -5.50
CA ASN A 598 45.82 0.52 -5.91
C ASN A 598 45.29 1.87 -5.39
N ALA A 599 45.97 2.55 -4.47
CA ALA A 599 45.49 3.82 -3.94
C ALA A 599 45.51 4.92 -5.01
N GLN A 600 44.43 5.70 -5.08
CA GLN A 600 44.23 6.76 -6.09
C GLN A 600 44.28 8.16 -5.46
N GLY A 601 44.49 8.26 -4.14
CA GLY A 601 44.56 9.54 -3.43
C GLY A 601 43.27 10.35 -3.53
N CYS A 602 42.12 9.67 -3.69
CA CYS A 602 40.81 10.27 -3.93
C CYS A 602 40.74 11.21 -5.14
N LEU A 603 41.63 11.01 -6.13
CA LEU A 603 41.81 11.87 -7.31
C LEU A 603 42.15 13.33 -6.99
N ILE A 604 42.66 13.60 -5.79
CA ILE A 604 43.11 14.94 -5.43
C ILE A 604 44.50 15.18 -6.03
N PRO A 605 44.71 16.26 -6.81
CA PRO A 605 46.01 16.55 -7.41
C PRO A 605 47.12 16.74 -6.36
N ALA A 606 48.33 16.28 -6.67
CA ALA A 606 49.49 16.39 -5.78
C ALA A 606 49.83 17.84 -5.36
N ALA A 607 49.57 18.81 -6.24
CA ALA A 607 49.73 20.24 -5.92
C ALA A 607 48.75 20.67 -4.82
N SER A 608 47.50 20.21 -4.88
CA SER A 608 46.47 20.49 -3.88
C SER A 608 46.77 19.82 -2.55
N THR A 609 47.22 18.56 -2.54
CA THR A 609 47.61 17.87 -1.30
C THR A 609 48.82 18.54 -0.64
N THR A 610 49.79 19.00 -1.43
CA THR A 610 50.96 19.77 -0.95
C THR A 610 50.52 21.09 -0.33
N ALA A 611 49.66 21.85 -1.01
CA ALA A 611 49.13 23.12 -0.51
C ALA A 611 48.32 22.94 0.78
N LEU A 612 47.45 21.93 0.85
CA LEU A 612 46.67 21.59 2.04
C LEU A 612 47.58 21.14 3.20
N THR A 613 48.63 20.37 2.91
CA THR A 613 49.60 19.95 3.93
C THR A 613 50.34 21.15 4.52
N ALA A 614 50.77 22.09 3.67
CA ALA A 614 51.39 23.34 4.10
C ALA A 614 50.41 24.19 4.93
N TYR A 615 49.15 24.30 4.50
CA TYR A 615 48.10 24.99 5.24
C TYR A 615 47.89 24.40 6.65
N VAL A 616 47.73 23.07 6.74
CA VAL A 616 47.55 22.37 8.04
C VAL A 616 48.77 22.59 8.94
N ARG A 617 49.99 22.57 8.38
CA ARG A 617 51.21 22.89 9.14
C ARG A 617 51.17 24.31 9.71
N ASN A 618 50.81 25.30 8.89
CA ASN A 618 50.72 26.69 9.32
C ASN A 618 49.64 26.88 10.41
N VAL A 619 48.50 26.17 10.31
CA VAL A 619 47.44 26.18 11.34
C VAL A 619 47.96 25.59 12.66
N ASN A 620 48.70 24.47 12.62
CA ASN A 620 49.31 23.90 13.82
C ASN A 620 50.33 24.85 14.47
N GLU A 621 51.13 25.55 13.67
CA GLU A 621 52.11 26.53 14.14
C GLU A 621 51.40 27.72 14.80
N ALA A 622 50.37 28.28 14.15
CA ALA A 622 49.56 29.35 14.70
C ALA A 622 48.88 28.95 16.02
N ALA A 623 48.26 27.76 16.07
CA ALA A 623 47.61 27.26 17.28
C ALA A 623 48.59 27.16 18.47
N ARG A 624 49.82 26.71 18.22
CA ARG A 624 50.89 26.65 19.25
C ARG A 624 51.29 28.03 19.78
N HIS A 625 51.18 29.08 18.96
CA HIS A 625 51.51 30.45 19.35
C HIS A 625 50.42 31.09 20.23
N TYR A 626 49.14 30.80 19.98
CA TYR A 626 48.03 31.41 20.71
C TYR A 626 47.68 30.69 22.02
N ASP A 627 47.70 29.36 22.04
CA ASP A 627 47.35 28.58 23.24
C ASP A 627 48.10 27.24 23.27
N ARG A 628 49.24 27.25 23.94
CA ARG A 628 50.19 26.12 23.97
C ARG A 628 49.61 24.88 24.67
N GLU A 629 48.68 25.07 25.61
CA GLU A 629 48.09 23.98 26.39
C GLU A 629 46.91 23.34 25.65
N SER A 630 46.06 24.15 24.98
CA SER A 630 44.93 23.61 24.21
C SER A 630 45.31 23.13 22.80
N ALA A 631 46.41 23.63 22.22
CA ALA A 631 46.87 23.21 20.90
C ALA A 631 47.05 21.69 20.81
N PHE A 632 46.51 21.12 19.73
CA PHE A 632 46.71 19.72 19.35
C PHE A 632 47.17 19.66 17.90
N HIS A 633 48.17 18.80 17.64
CA HIS A 633 48.82 18.73 16.34
C HIS A 633 48.09 17.74 15.44
N VAL A 634 47.58 18.22 14.31
CA VAL A 634 46.87 17.39 13.33
C VAL A 634 47.68 17.30 12.04
N SER A 635 47.81 16.10 11.47
CA SER A 635 48.33 15.95 10.10
C SER A 635 47.19 15.82 9.12
N LEU A 636 47.37 16.29 7.88
CA LEU A 636 46.36 16.14 6.81
C LEU A 636 45.88 14.69 6.68
N ALA A 637 46.82 13.74 6.76
CA ALA A 637 46.54 12.31 6.68
C ALA A 637 45.63 11.77 7.80
N SER A 638 45.59 12.45 8.96
CA SER A 638 44.80 12.06 10.13
C SER A 638 43.45 12.76 10.25
N ILE A 639 43.20 13.84 9.49
CA ILE A 639 41.96 14.62 9.58
C ILE A 639 40.72 13.76 9.28
N PHE A 640 40.85 12.78 8.41
CA PHE A 640 39.74 11.92 7.99
C PHE A 640 39.58 10.65 8.85
N SER A 641 40.43 10.48 9.86
CA SER A 641 40.41 9.31 10.74
C SER A 641 39.15 9.27 11.61
N LEU A 642 38.82 8.08 12.13
CA LEU A 642 37.72 7.86 13.07
C LEU A 642 37.67 8.87 14.23
N SER A 643 38.82 9.38 14.68
CA SER A 643 38.89 10.29 15.83
C SER A 643 38.85 11.78 15.49
N HIS A 644 39.26 12.18 14.28
CA HIS A 644 39.36 13.60 13.89
C HIS A 644 38.37 14.03 12.82
N HIS A 645 37.78 13.09 12.10
CA HIS A 645 36.85 13.41 11.03
C HIS A 645 35.66 14.18 11.59
N ALA A 646 35.28 15.30 10.95
CA ALA A 646 34.21 16.18 11.45
C ALA A 646 32.91 15.41 11.75
N ALA A 647 32.55 14.45 10.88
CA ALA A 647 31.41 13.57 11.09
C ALA A 647 31.54 12.64 12.33
N PHE A 648 32.74 12.12 12.62
CA PHE A 648 32.95 11.10 13.66
C PHE A 648 33.44 11.67 14.99
N ALA A 649 33.98 12.89 15.05
CA ALA A 649 34.64 13.44 16.23
C ALA A 649 33.76 13.42 17.49
N ASN A 650 32.48 13.82 17.37
CA ASN A 650 31.54 13.78 18.50
C ASN A 650 31.20 12.34 18.92
N LEU A 651 31.07 11.42 17.96
CA LEU A 651 30.84 10.00 18.25
C LEU A 651 32.06 9.35 18.89
N SER A 652 33.27 9.73 18.45
CA SER A 652 34.53 9.31 19.05
C SER A 652 34.62 9.76 20.50
N ALA A 653 34.25 11.01 20.79
CA ALA A 653 34.21 11.53 22.16
C ALA A 653 33.18 10.78 23.03
N ALA A 654 31.98 10.51 22.51
CA ALA A 654 30.95 9.75 23.22
C ALA A 654 31.38 8.30 23.48
N CYS A 655 31.90 7.61 22.46
CA CYS A 655 32.43 6.26 22.58
C CYS A 655 33.55 6.19 23.64
N PHE A 656 34.46 7.17 23.65
CA PHE A 656 35.53 7.20 24.64
C PHE A 656 35.02 7.51 26.05
N ALA A 657 34.03 8.38 26.21
CA ALA A 657 33.41 8.67 27.50
C ALA A 657 32.81 7.41 28.14
N GLU A 658 32.17 6.53 27.35
CA GLU A 658 31.69 5.23 27.84
C GLU A 658 32.82 4.30 28.30
N ILE A 659 33.99 4.37 27.65
CA ILE A 659 35.18 3.60 28.06
C ILE A 659 35.70 4.12 29.41
N GLU A 660 35.77 5.44 29.58
CA GLU A 660 36.16 6.06 30.86
C GLU A 660 35.20 5.66 31.99
N GLU A 661 33.89 5.64 31.73
CA GLU A 661 32.87 5.22 32.69
C GLU A 661 33.01 3.74 33.07
N LYS A 662 33.21 2.85 32.09
CA LYS A 662 33.36 1.39 32.33
C LYS A 662 34.61 1.05 33.15
N GLN A 663 35.70 1.81 32.96
CA GLN A 663 36.94 1.57 33.70
C GLN A 663 36.95 2.18 35.11
N ASN A 664 35.85 2.76 35.58
CA ASN A 664 35.78 3.47 36.87
C ASN A 664 36.93 4.49 37.03
N ALA A 665 37.39 5.09 35.93
CA ALA A 665 38.30 6.24 36.02
C ALA A 665 37.56 7.27 36.87
N ALA A 666 38.05 7.50 38.09
CA ALA A 666 37.27 8.08 39.19
C ALA A 666 36.46 9.30 38.72
N LYS A 667 35.32 9.60 39.35
CA LYS A 667 34.56 10.85 39.09
C LYS A 667 35.42 12.13 39.15
N HIS A 668 36.65 12.05 39.66
CA HIS A 668 37.67 13.09 39.75
C HIS A 668 39.03 12.77 39.06
N GLY A 669 39.14 11.69 38.29
CA GLY A 669 40.34 11.38 37.50
C GLY A 669 40.46 12.25 36.24
N PRO A 670 41.66 12.34 35.64
CA PRO A 670 41.85 13.10 34.40
C PRO A 670 41.04 12.47 33.28
N LYS A 671 40.27 13.31 32.57
CA LYS A 671 39.48 12.92 31.40
C LYS A 671 40.11 13.41 30.12
N LEU A 672 39.92 12.66 29.04
CA LEU A 672 40.40 13.07 27.74
C LEU A 672 39.56 14.23 27.17
N ARG A 673 40.21 15.38 26.94
CA ARG A 673 39.59 16.60 26.35
C ARG A 673 40.00 16.87 24.90
N LYS A 674 40.81 15.99 24.30
CA LYS A 674 41.34 16.11 22.93
C LYS A 674 40.87 14.90 22.11
N PRO A 675 40.87 14.98 20.77
CA PRO A 675 40.59 13.81 19.93
C PRO A 675 41.45 12.61 20.33
N VAL A 676 40.85 11.41 20.29
CA VAL A 676 41.54 10.20 20.70
C VAL A 676 42.69 9.92 19.72
N THR A 677 43.92 9.90 20.22
CA THR A 677 45.11 9.57 19.44
C THR A 677 46.04 8.70 20.26
N GLN A 678 46.95 7.98 19.61
CA GLN A 678 47.96 7.20 20.33
C GLN A 678 48.74 8.04 21.37
N LYS A 679 49.13 9.27 21.01
CA LYS A 679 49.83 10.18 21.93
C LYS A 679 48.93 10.65 23.07
N ALA A 680 47.66 10.94 22.78
CA ALA A 680 46.73 11.40 23.79
C ALA A 680 46.36 10.29 24.79
N LEU A 681 46.21 9.05 24.32
CA LEU A 681 46.01 7.87 25.19
C LEU A 681 47.23 7.61 26.08
N GLN A 682 48.45 7.70 25.53
CA GLN A 682 49.68 7.55 26.31
C GLN A 682 49.84 8.65 27.37
N ALA A 683 49.43 9.89 27.07
CA ALA A 683 49.43 10.99 28.03
C ALA A 683 48.39 10.75 29.13
N LEU A 684 47.16 10.35 28.75
CA LEU A 684 46.10 10.03 29.69
C LEU A 684 46.48 8.90 30.66
N GLU A 685 47.12 7.84 30.15
CA GLU A 685 47.62 6.73 30.98
C GLU A 685 48.68 7.20 31.98
N LYS A 686 49.60 8.10 31.55
CA LYS A 686 50.61 8.70 32.45
C LYS A 686 50.00 9.57 33.54
N ASP A 687 48.92 10.27 33.22
CA ASP A 687 48.20 11.13 34.16
C ASP A 687 47.31 10.31 35.13
N GLY A 688 47.22 8.98 34.94
CA GLY A 688 46.42 8.08 35.78
C GLY A 688 44.95 7.97 35.36
N GLY A 689 44.62 8.31 34.11
CA GLY A 689 43.29 8.14 33.51
C GLY A 689 43.05 6.73 32.95
N ALA A 690 42.04 6.59 32.09
CA ALA A 690 41.66 5.32 31.48
C ALA A 690 42.81 4.68 30.67
N LYS A 691 42.98 3.36 30.82
CA LYS A 691 44.05 2.58 30.17
C LYS A 691 43.47 1.76 29.02
N ILE A 692 43.79 2.18 27.80
CA ILE A 692 43.41 1.46 26.57
C ILE A 692 44.45 1.71 25.48
N THR A 693 44.80 0.67 24.73
CA THR A 693 45.73 0.84 23.59
C THR A 693 45.03 1.51 22.41
N TRP A 694 45.80 2.13 21.53
CA TRP A 694 45.26 2.74 20.31
C TRP A 694 44.51 1.74 19.43
N GLN A 695 45.01 0.50 19.33
CA GLN A 695 44.37 -0.54 18.53
C GLN A 695 43.03 -0.98 19.14
N GLU A 696 43.01 -1.25 20.45
CA GLU A 696 41.79 -1.65 21.17
C GLU A 696 40.72 -0.57 21.07
N TYR A 697 41.09 0.71 21.25
CA TYR A 697 40.18 1.83 21.09
C TYR A 697 39.53 1.84 19.70
N ARG A 698 40.33 1.71 18.63
CA ARG A 698 39.78 1.77 17.26
C ARG A 698 38.84 0.61 16.97
N VAL A 699 39.15 -0.60 17.45
CA VAL A 699 38.25 -1.76 17.31
C VAL A 699 36.97 -1.55 18.10
N ASN A 700 37.07 -1.07 19.35
CA ASN A 700 35.92 -0.73 20.18
C ASN A 700 35.03 0.33 19.50
N MET A 701 35.64 1.35 18.88
CA MET A 701 34.89 2.36 18.14
C MET A 701 34.12 1.76 16.95
N LEU A 702 34.66 0.78 16.23
CA LEU A 702 33.92 0.09 15.17
C LEU A 702 32.73 -0.70 15.73
N ASP A 703 32.93 -1.45 16.82
CA ASP A 703 31.85 -2.20 17.48
C ASP A 703 30.79 -1.25 18.08
N TRP A 704 31.20 -0.09 18.58
CA TRP A 704 30.30 0.96 19.08
C TRP A 704 29.47 1.58 17.96
N LEU A 705 30.11 1.92 16.82
CA LEU A 705 29.40 2.43 15.64
C LEU A 705 28.37 1.40 15.12
N GLU A 706 28.71 0.11 15.15
CA GLU A 706 27.82 -0.98 14.79
C GLU A 706 26.60 -1.05 15.72
N ALA A 707 26.81 -0.90 17.03
CA ALA A 707 25.76 -0.89 18.05
C ALA A 707 24.79 0.31 17.90
N VAL A 708 25.30 1.48 17.48
CA VAL A 708 24.48 2.68 17.23
C VAL A 708 23.83 2.65 15.82
N GLY A 709 24.03 1.59 15.04
CA GLY A 709 23.38 1.37 13.74
C GLY A 709 24.17 1.88 12.53
N SER A 710 25.41 2.35 12.71
CA SER A 710 26.33 2.76 11.64
C SER A 710 27.27 1.60 11.24
N ARG A 711 26.69 0.54 10.67
CA ARG A 711 27.39 -0.73 10.43
C ARG A 711 28.37 -0.71 9.25
N GLY A 712 28.07 0.04 8.18
CA GLY A 712 28.82 -0.06 6.93
C GLY A 712 30.31 0.23 7.05
N THR A 713 30.72 1.12 7.96
CA THR A 713 32.15 1.35 8.25
C THR A 713 32.81 0.12 8.87
N SER A 714 32.14 -0.59 9.79
CA SER A 714 32.62 -1.87 10.35
C SER A 714 32.72 -2.92 9.23
N ASP A 715 31.69 -3.04 8.39
CA ASP A 715 31.60 -4.03 7.32
C ASP A 715 32.75 -3.90 6.30
N LEU A 716 33.01 -2.68 5.82
CA LEU A 716 34.11 -2.43 4.87
C LEU A 716 35.48 -2.70 5.49
N MET A 717 35.71 -2.21 6.71
CA MET A 717 37.01 -2.37 7.37
C MET A 717 37.29 -3.85 7.67
N ARG A 718 36.30 -4.61 8.14
CA ARG A 718 36.45 -6.05 8.46
C ARG A 718 36.57 -6.91 7.21
N SER A 719 35.85 -6.60 6.13
CA SER A 719 35.95 -7.35 4.87
C SER A 719 37.30 -7.15 4.16
N THR A 720 37.92 -5.99 4.34
CA THR A 720 39.16 -5.60 3.65
C THR A 720 40.42 -5.87 4.48
N MET A 721 40.43 -5.50 5.76
CA MET A 721 41.61 -5.61 6.61
C MET A 721 41.70 -6.99 7.25
N LYS A 722 42.71 -7.79 6.87
CA LYS A 722 42.94 -9.14 7.43
C LYS A 722 43.01 -9.15 8.96
N ALA A 723 43.61 -8.13 9.57
CA ALA A 723 43.75 -7.99 11.02
C ALA A 723 42.44 -7.69 11.77
N LEU A 724 41.34 -7.41 11.06
CA LEU A 724 40.03 -7.08 11.64
C LEU A 724 38.95 -8.14 11.36
N ARG A 725 39.27 -9.17 10.59
CA ARG A 725 38.34 -10.27 10.32
C ARG A 725 38.05 -10.99 11.65
N LYS A 726 36.78 -11.00 12.05
CA LYS A 726 36.31 -11.89 13.11
C LYS A 726 36.34 -13.31 12.53
N GLU A 727 36.92 -14.26 13.26
CA GLU A 727 36.92 -15.69 12.88
C GLU A 727 35.49 -16.23 12.75
#